data_AF-A0A6L5XYI6-F1
#
_entry.id   AF-A0A6L5XYI6-F1
#
_cell.length_a   1.000
_cell.length_b   1.000
_cell.length_c   1.000
_cell.angle_alpha   90.00
_cell.angle_beta   90.00
_cell.angle_gamma   90.00
#
_symmetry.space_group_name_H-M   'P 1'
#
loop_
_entity.id
_entity.type
_entity.pdbx_description
1 polymer ?
#
loop_
_entity_poly.entity_id
_entity_poly.type
_entity_poly.pdbx_seq_one_letter_code
_entity_poly.pdbx_strand_id
1 'polypeptide(L)'
;MVVLFYKWNILSEDDVCMTLKNMGFEVVEYARELKSPDYDMDCLDDLRTLLGERTYDFVFTMNFVPLISRVCNIFKIPYISWVVDSPEITLYSKALAFPCNYVFIFDRKMAQKFAEYNPGHIFYMPLGTNIETWDQIEITDQDKKLYTEDVVFIGSLYNEKTKYDSFEIEKILPEYLKGYVKGVLDAQLQVYGYNLLEDVITDEIAAEFKKYADWVPLQEDYNEVVKDIVVDEFLGIKCTQMERIHLLNAISEQAKVSLYTKSDTTAVPKVCVKGIARYEDEMPKIFRCSKININISLKSIQTGLPLRILDILGNQGFLISNYQSEMEDFFEIGKDLVIYEDEKDLVEKINYYLEHEDERKEIARNGYEKVRKYFTWENRLSDIFKIMEEILQKDISHSIAQGKKSEHEDKKKQEKELECNIDEALKQKDYEKACDLIQNIYFQESGLFNLELLNTNLAVIYIYLQAFLLESDRHESELFHSYRGIEQLVHQYFHLKFLMRRNEFDLDECYQEELAEYVRTEKIPYELIHMISEYSIINKKEFYNRAAYTFYKAKMYDKSVMLLFDENKIDPSDSRVLYNLYLTLYEAGEKELAKQYLFQYRQLNSDEEEAVNGFKLLNRNQQAEEMKAMNTSSKKFCFIICTNNEAYFSECKLYISQLYIPHGCEIEILAITDATGITEAYNRAMKQSNADYKIYMHQDVMLVNRYMLFDILQIFSLDSKIGLIGVAGTTRMPENGVWWEDDEKDDYRELYQDVILGAESSRINEVKEDFIEVEAVDGVLMVTSKDIPWRSDIFTGWHHYDVSQSMEFRRKGYKVVIPKQSAFWCLHDQECNKDLGTAYGKSRRIFVEEYKKELERKAR
;
A
#
# COMPACT_ATOMS: atom_id res chain seq x y z
N MET A 1 -16.50 -9.99 -7.58
CA MET A 1 -15.22 -9.61 -6.96
C MET A 1 -14.09 -10.25 -7.74
N VAL A 2 -13.02 -9.51 -7.96
CA VAL A 2 -11.80 -9.90 -8.66
C VAL A 2 -10.69 -10.10 -7.64
N VAL A 3 -10.04 -11.24 -7.67
CA VAL A 3 -9.00 -11.64 -6.72
C VAL A 3 -7.68 -11.81 -7.44
N LEU A 4 -6.62 -11.16 -6.97
CA LEU A 4 -5.26 -11.52 -7.36
C LEU A 4 -4.78 -12.65 -6.44
N PHE A 5 -4.63 -13.85 -6.98
CA PHE A 5 -4.12 -15.00 -6.25
C PHE A 5 -2.65 -15.22 -6.58
N TYR A 6 -1.78 -14.95 -5.61
CA TYR A 6 -0.34 -15.09 -5.76
C TYR A 6 0.10 -16.51 -5.37
N LYS A 7 0.77 -17.21 -6.28
CA LYS A 7 1.27 -18.57 -6.08
C LYS A 7 2.79 -18.59 -6.02
N TRP A 8 3.31 -19.23 -4.97
CA TRP A 8 4.74 -19.37 -4.71
C TRP A 8 5.15 -20.78 -4.27
N ASN A 9 4.40 -21.78 -4.76
CA ASN A 9 4.73 -23.20 -4.68
C ASN A 9 4.38 -23.85 -3.33
N ILE A 10 3.19 -23.53 -2.81
CA ILE A 10 2.58 -24.20 -1.65
C ILE A 10 1.56 -25.24 -2.14
N LEU A 11 1.56 -26.44 -1.56
CA LEU A 11 0.78 -27.61 -2.03
C LEU A 11 -0.72 -27.34 -2.20
N SER A 12 -1.32 -26.49 -1.37
CA SER A 12 -2.76 -26.21 -1.36
C SER A 12 -3.21 -25.06 -2.26
N GLU A 13 -2.29 -24.38 -2.96
CA GLU A 13 -2.61 -23.19 -3.77
C GLU A 13 -3.60 -23.47 -4.89
N ASP A 14 -3.42 -24.58 -5.60
CA ASP A 14 -4.30 -24.97 -6.71
C ASP A 14 -5.71 -25.31 -6.21
N ASP A 15 -5.81 -26.03 -5.08
CA ASP A 15 -7.09 -26.40 -4.47
C ASP A 15 -7.87 -25.15 -4.01
N VAL A 16 -7.19 -24.22 -3.32
CA VAL A 16 -7.80 -22.98 -2.83
C VAL A 16 -8.20 -22.08 -4.00
N CYS A 17 -7.33 -21.92 -5.01
CA CYS A 17 -7.61 -21.15 -6.22
C CYS A 17 -8.85 -21.70 -6.96
N MET A 18 -8.93 -23.02 -7.14
CA MET A 18 -10.09 -23.66 -7.77
C MET A 18 -11.37 -23.46 -6.94
N THR A 19 -11.26 -23.56 -5.62
CA THR A 19 -12.39 -23.34 -4.71
C THR A 19 -12.92 -21.90 -4.82
N LEU A 20 -12.04 -20.89 -4.86
CA LEU A 20 -12.43 -19.50 -5.08
C LEU A 20 -13.18 -19.30 -6.41
N LYS A 21 -12.72 -19.93 -7.49
CA LYS A 21 -13.42 -19.90 -8.79
C LYS A 21 -14.81 -20.53 -8.69
N ASN A 22 -14.94 -21.68 -8.00
CA ASN A 22 -16.21 -22.36 -7.80
C ASN A 22 -17.19 -21.54 -6.94
N MET A 23 -16.67 -20.74 -6.00
CA MET A 23 -17.45 -19.77 -5.21
C MET A 23 -17.88 -18.53 -6.01
N GLY A 24 -17.48 -18.41 -7.28
CA GLY A 24 -17.90 -17.34 -8.19
C GLY A 24 -16.98 -16.12 -8.22
N PHE A 25 -15.79 -16.18 -7.62
CA PHE A 25 -14.77 -15.14 -7.75
C PHE A 25 -14.12 -15.18 -9.14
N GLU A 26 -13.82 -14.01 -9.68
CA GLU A 26 -12.93 -13.91 -10.83
C GLU A 26 -11.48 -13.92 -10.33
N VAL A 27 -10.79 -15.04 -10.49
CA VAL A 27 -9.43 -15.23 -9.97
C VAL A 27 -8.40 -14.98 -11.06
N VAL A 28 -7.56 -13.97 -10.86
CA VAL A 28 -6.35 -13.70 -11.64
C VAL A 28 -5.17 -14.35 -10.92
N GLU A 29 -4.59 -15.36 -11.55
CA GLU A 29 -3.48 -16.11 -10.97
C GLU A 29 -2.14 -15.51 -11.39
N TYR A 30 -1.27 -15.27 -10.42
CA TYR A 30 0.11 -14.89 -10.68
C TYR A 30 1.04 -15.87 -9.97
N ALA A 31 1.70 -16.72 -10.76
CA ALA A 31 2.58 -17.76 -10.25
C ALA A 31 4.05 -17.39 -10.49
N ARG A 32 4.79 -17.19 -9.39
CA ARG A 32 6.22 -16.86 -9.43
C ARG A 32 6.93 -17.37 -8.20
N GLU A 33 8.10 -17.99 -8.41
CA GLU A 33 9.01 -18.32 -7.33
C GLU A 33 9.70 -17.04 -6.84
N LEU A 34 9.57 -16.75 -5.55
CA LEU A 34 10.19 -15.58 -4.92
C LEU A 34 11.66 -15.84 -4.65
N LYS A 35 12.52 -14.89 -5.05
CA LYS A 35 13.94 -14.89 -4.61
C LYS A 35 14.05 -14.61 -3.12
N SER A 36 13.16 -13.77 -2.60
CA SER A 36 13.03 -13.46 -1.18
C SER A 36 11.58 -13.04 -0.88
N PRO A 37 10.99 -13.49 0.23
CA PRO A 37 9.65 -13.06 0.68
C PRO A 37 9.62 -11.59 1.12
N ASP A 38 10.79 -10.99 1.36
CA ASP A 38 10.93 -9.59 1.79
C ASP A 38 11.09 -8.62 0.63
N TYR A 39 11.87 -9.01 -0.38
CA TYR A 39 12.23 -8.11 -1.47
C TYR A 39 12.62 -8.87 -2.74
N ASP A 40 11.84 -8.68 -3.80
CA ASP A 40 12.13 -9.21 -5.12
C ASP A 40 11.72 -8.16 -6.17
N MET A 41 12.71 -7.47 -6.75
CA MET A 41 12.48 -6.36 -7.69
C MET A 41 11.65 -6.76 -8.90
N ASP A 42 11.93 -7.95 -9.44
CA ASP A 42 11.22 -8.39 -10.63
C ASP A 42 9.74 -8.67 -10.28
N CYS A 43 9.48 -9.19 -9.07
CA CYS A 43 8.12 -9.39 -8.56
C CYS A 43 7.41 -8.04 -8.36
N LEU A 44 8.11 -7.03 -7.84
CA LEU A 44 7.56 -5.67 -7.68
C LEU A 44 7.18 -5.04 -9.02
N ASP A 45 8.00 -5.19 -10.05
CA ASP A 45 7.70 -4.68 -11.40
C ASP A 45 6.46 -5.36 -12.01
N ASP A 46 6.35 -6.69 -11.84
CA ASP A 46 5.20 -7.44 -12.30
C ASP A 46 3.92 -7.05 -11.54
N LEU A 47 3.99 -6.94 -10.21
CA LEU A 47 2.85 -6.51 -9.38
C LEU A 47 2.43 -5.08 -9.70
N ARG A 48 3.37 -4.15 -9.92
CA ARG A 48 3.05 -2.79 -10.37
C ARG A 48 2.26 -2.82 -11.69
N THR A 49 2.67 -3.67 -12.63
CA THR A 49 2.00 -3.81 -13.92
C THR A 49 0.59 -4.39 -13.73
N LEU A 50 0.47 -5.50 -13.01
CA LEU A 50 -0.82 -6.15 -12.75
C LEU A 50 -1.82 -5.24 -12.03
N LEU A 51 -1.36 -4.53 -11.00
CA LEU A 51 -2.18 -3.60 -10.20
C LEU A 51 -2.49 -2.28 -10.94
N GLY A 52 -1.69 -1.92 -11.95
CA GLY A 52 -1.95 -0.76 -12.81
C GLY A 52 -2.91 -1.03 -13.97
N GLU A 53 -2.99 -2.27 -14.45
CA GLU A 53 -3.86 -2.67 -15.56
C GLU A 53 -5.32 -2.89 -15.13
N ARG A 54 -5.56 -3.20 -13.86
CA ARG A 54 -6.87 -3.60 -13.35
C ARG A 54 -7.01 -3.37 -11.84
N THR A 55 -8.24 -3.10 -11.40
CA THR A 55 -8.63 -3.06 -9.99
C THR A 55 -8.91 -4.47 -9.43
N TYR A 56 -8.42 -4.76 -8.22
CA TYR A 56 -8.67 -5.99 -7.48
C TYR A 56 -9.40 -5.68 -6.17
N ASP A 57 -10.36 -6.53 -5.80
CA ASP A 57 -11.08 -6.38 -4.53
C ASP A 57 -10.22 -6.81 -3.33
N PHE A 58 -9.34 -7.81 -3.53
CA PHE A 58 -8.31 -8.22 -2.58
C PHE A 58 -7.20 -9.05 -3.25
N VAL A 59 -6.06 -9.13 -2.57
CA VAL A 59 -4.97 -10.05 -2.89
C VAL A 59 -4.99 -11.23 -1.93
N PHE A 60 -4.72 -12.44 -2.41
CA PHE A 60 -4.72 -13.68 -1.61
C PHE A 60 -3.41 -14.45 -1.76
N THR A 61 -2.82 -14.89 -0.66
CA THR A 61 -1.67 -15.83 -0.63
C THR A 61 -1.91 -16.99 0.35
N MET A 62 -1.30 -18.14 0.06
CA MET A 62 -0.99 -19.12 1.11
C MET A 62 0.28 -18.67 1.83
N ASN A 63 0.31 -18.74 3.16
CA ASN A 63 1.29 -18.09 4.04
C ASN A 63 1.36 -16.56 3.89
N PHE A 64 1.94 -15.90 4.89
CA PHE A 64 2.11 -14.45 4.90
C PHE A 64 3.37 -14.08 4.09
N VAL A 65 3.25 -13.10 3.19
CA VAL A 65 4.35 -12.65 2.34
C VAL A 65 4.56 -11.13 2.56
N PRO A 66 5.61 -10.71 3.28
CA PRO A 66 5.84 -9.30 3.62
C PRO A 66 5.92 -8.38 2.39
N LEU A 67 6.53 -8.85 1.30
CA LEU A 67 6.57 -8.12 0.02
C LEU A 67 5.16 -7.78 -0.49
N ILE A 68 4.26 -8.76 -0.50
CA ILE A 68 2.88 -8.60 -0.97
C ILE A 68 2.11 -7.67 -0.03
N SER A 69 2.29 -7.83 1.29
CA SER A 69 1.70 -6.94 2.29
C SER A 69 2.12 -5.48 2.08
N ARG A 70 3.41 -5.20 1.85
CA ARG A 70 3.92 -3.85 1.55
C ARG A 70 3.26 -3.26 0.30
N VAL A 71 3.19 -4.03 -0.78
CA VAL A 71 2.54 -3.61 -2.03
C VAL A 71 1.06 -3.31 -1.78
N CYS A 72 0.34 -4.21 -1.14
CA CYS A 72 -1.09 -4.03 -0.84
C CYS A 72 -1.35 -2.82 0.05
N ASN A 73 -0.46 -2.54 1.02
CA ASN A 73 -0.54 -1.36 1.87
C ASN A 73 -0.31 -0.05 1.10
N ILE A 74 0.55 -0.07 0.07
CA ILE A 74 0.76 1.08 -0.83
C ILE A 74 -0.48 1.32 -1.68
N PHE A 75 -1.01 0.28 -2.32
CA PHE A 75 -2.18 0.38 -3.20
C PHE A 75 -3.53 0.42 -2.46
N LYS A 76 -3.52 0.32 -1.12
CA LYS A 76 -4.72 0.28 -0.26
C LYS A 76 -5.69 -0.85 -0.62
N ILE A 77 -5.15 -2.01 -1.01
CA ILE A 77 -5.93 -3.20 -1.35
C ILE A 77 -5.91 -4.16 -0.14
N PRO A 78 -7.07 -4.74 0.28
CA PRO A 78 -7.09 -5.77 1.30
C PRO A 78 -6.20 -6.97 0.91
N TYR A 79 -5.37 -7.43 1.84
CA TYR A 79 -4.48 -8.56 1.67
C TYR A 79 -4.86 -9.68 2.61
N ILE A 80 -5.34 -10.79 2.05
CA ILE A 80 -5.67 -12.01 2.77
C ILE A 80 -4.49 -12.97 2.68
N SER A 81 -4.03 -13.46 3.82
CA SER A 81 -3.05 -14.55 3.86
C SER A 81 -3.56 -15.67 4.75
N TRP A 82 -3.38 -16.91 4.30
CA TRP A 82 -3.73 -18.08 5.10
C TRP A 82 -2.48 -18.91 5.38
N VAL A 83 -1.97 -18.77 6.61
CA VAL A 83 -0.77 -19.45 7.11
C VAL A 83 -1.07 -20.91 7.37
N VAL A 84 -0.30 -21.77 6.70
CA VAL A 84 -0.41 -23.24 6.74
C VAL A 84 0.86 -23.91 7.26
N ASP A 85 1.94 -23.15 7.39
CA ASP A 85 3.20 -23.61 7.96
C ASP A 85 3.37 -23.15 9.41
N SER A 86 4.07 -23.98 10.19
CA SER A 86 4.52 -23.63 11.53
C SER A 86 5.90 -24.26 11.78
N PRO A 87 6.93 -23.49 12.16
CA PRO A 87 6.90 -22.04 12.34
C PRO A 87 6.75 -21.30 11.00
N GLU A 88 6.25 -20.06 11.04
CA GLU A 88 6.24 -19.15 9.90
C GLU A 88 7.00 -17.87 10.28
N ILE A 89 8.23 -17.74 9.79
CA ILE A 89 9.14 -16.68 10.23
C ILE A 89 8.74 -15.30 9.71
N THR A 90 8.05 -15.25 8.56
CA THR A 90 7.57 -14.00 7.97
C THR A 90 6.58 -13.26 8.85
N LEU A 91 5.91 -13.94 9.79
CA LEU A 91 5.02 -13.32 10.77
C LEU A 91 5.75 -12.38 11.75
N TYR A 92 7.08 -12.50 11.90
CA TYR A 92 7.86 -11.57 12.71
C TYR A 92 8.24 -10.27 11.97
N SER A 93 7.91 -10.15 10.68
CA SER A 93 8.11 -8.91 9.91
C SER A 93 7.19 -7.80 10.43
N LYS A 94 7.72 -6.57 10.49
CA LYS A 94 6.94 -5.37 10.82
C LYS A 94 5.81 -5.12 9.82
N ALA A 95 5.90 -5.66 8.59
CA ALA A 95 4.83 -5.59 7.60
C ALA A 95 3.52 -6.25 8.08
N LEU A 96 3.60 -7.19 9.04
CA LEU A 96 2.41 -7.84 9.61
C LEU A 96 1.42 -6.82 10.20
N ALA A 97 1.93 -5.71 10.75
CA ALA A 97 1.14 -4.65 11.38
C ALA A 97 0.38 -3.74 10.40
N PHE A 98 0.52 -3.93 9.08
CA PHE A 98 -0.21 -3.08 8.13
C PHE A 98 -1.73 -3.32 8.17
N PRO A 99 -2.54 -2.26 8.09
CA PRO A 99 -4.00 -2.34 8.22
C PRO A 99 -4.67 -3.04 7.03
N CYS A 100 -3.97 -3.19 5.90
CA CYS A 100 -4.48 -3.95 4.77
C CYS A 100 -4.56 -5.45 5.05
N ASN A 101 -3.87 -5.96 6.07
CA ASN A 101 -3.70 -7.39 6.28
C ASN A 101 -4.93 -8.03 6.94
N TYR A 102 -5.27 -9.23 6.49
CA TYR A 102 -6.22 -10.15 7.11
C TYR A 102 -5.54 -11.52 7.14
N VAL A 103 -4.93 -11.85 8.27
CA VAL A 103 -4.04 -13.02 8.39
C VAL A 103 -4.75 -14.13 9.16
N PHE A 104 -4.90 -15.28 8.51
CA PHE A 104 -5.56 -16.46 9.05
C PHE A 104 -4.51 -17.51 9.37
N ILE A 105 -4.45 -17.99 10.62
CA ILE A 105 -3.41 -18.91 11.11
C ILE A 105 -4.06 -20.20 11.62
N PHE A 106 -3.57 -21.34 11.17
CA PHE A 106 -4.19 -22.64 11.50
C PHE A 106 -3.91 -23.17 12.90
N ASP A 107 -2.82 -22.74 13.53
CA ASP A 107 -2.46 -23.11 14.90
C ASP A 107 -2.95 -22.02 15.87
N ARG A 108 -3.83 -22.39 16.80
CA ARG A 108 -4.46 -21.42 17.72
C ARG A 108 -3.44 -20.72 18.60
N LYS A 109 -2.43 -21.43 19.09
CA LYS A 109 -1.41 -20.82 19.96
C LYS A 109 -0.54 -19.83 19.18
N MET A 110 -0.19 -20.14 17.94
CA MET A 110 0.46 -19.18 17.05
C MET A 110 -0.43 -17.97 16.75
N ALA A 111 -1.71 -18.19 16.44
CA ALA A 111 -2.66 -17.09 16.22
C ALA A 111 -2.75 -16.15 17.43
N GLN A 112 -2.82 -16.72 18.65
CA GLN A 112 -2.83 -15.95 19.90
C GLN A 112 -1.52 -15.18 20.11
N LYS A 113 -0.38 -15.81 19.85
CA LYS A 113 0.94 -15.16 19.96
C LYS A 113 1.04 -13.91 19.09
N PHE A 114 0.55 -14.00 17.85
CA PHE A 114 0.66 -12.89 16.91
C PHE A 114 -0.52 -11.92 16.96
N ALA A 115 -1.64 -12.24 17.65
CA ALA A 115 -2.83 -11.38 17.68
C ALA A 115 -2.55 -9.92 18.10
N GLU A 116 -1.56 -9.70 18.97
CA GLU A 116 -1.17 -8.36 19.43
C GLU A 116 -0.36 -7.56 18.40
N TYR A 117 0.22 -8.21 17.39
CA TYR A 117 1.02 -7.56 16.34
C TYR A 117 0.16 -6.78 15.36
N ASN A 118 -1.11 -7.19 15.18
CA ASN A 118 -2.10 -6.47 14.40
C ASN A 118 -3.51 -6.73 14.97
N PRO A 119 -3.88 -6.00 16.04
CA PRO A 119 -5.14 -6.24 16.76
C PRO A 119 -6.36 -6.13 15.84
N GLY A 120 -7.19 -7.18 15.82
CA GLY A 120 -8.39 -7.21 14.98
C GLY A 120 -8.16 -7.63 13.52
N HIS A 121 -6.94 -8.01 13.14
CA HIS A 121 -6.56 -8.39 11.78
C HIS A 121 -5.89 -9.77 11.67
N ILE A 122 -5.68 -10.46 12.80
CA ILE A 122 -5.08 -11.80 12.89
C ILE A 122 -6.10 -12.75 13.52
N PHE A 123 -6.35 -13.86 12.84
CA PHE A 123 -7.44 -14.78 13.17
C PHE A 123 -6.97 -16.22 13.19
N TYR A 124 -7.54 -17.00 14.09
CA TYR A 124 -7.42 -18.45 14.05
C TYR A 124 -8.36 -19.02 12.97
N MET A 125 -7.83 -19.87 12.09
CA MET A 125 -8.59 -20.58 11.06
C MET A 125 -7.99 -21.95 10.73
N PRO A 126 -8.60 -23.06 11.17
CA PRO A 126 -8.17 -24.40 10.84
C PRO A 126 -8.09 -24.62 9.33
N LEU A 127 -7.16 -25.46 8.88
CA LEU A 127 -6.96 -25.80 7.47
C LEU A 127 -8.19 -26.45 6.82
N GLY A 128 -8.25 -26.42 5.49
CA GLY A 128 -9.22 -27.15 4.69
C GLY A 128 -8.58 -28.32 3.93
N THR A 129 -9.40 -29.07 3.21
CA THR A 129 -8.96 -30.19 2.38
C THR A 129 -9.89 -30.46 1.20
N ASN A 130 -9.41 -31.17 0.17
CA ASN A 130 -10.08 -31.29 -1.13
C ASN A 130 -10.90 -32.59 -1.29
N ILE A 131 -11.91 -32.75 -0.43
CA ILE A 131 -12.77 -33.95 -0.41
C ILE A 131 -13.43 -34.23 -1.76
N GLU A 132 -13.95 -33.19 -2.42
CA GLU A 132 -14.67 -33.37 -3.68
C GLU A 132 -13.80 -33.92 -4.80
N THR A 133 -12.53 -33.50 -4.86
CA THR A 133 -11.58 -34.03 -5.85
C THR A 133 -11.20 -35.46 -5.50
N TRP A 134 -10.95 -35.75 -4.22
CA TRP A 134 -10.54 -37.08 -3.82
C TRP A 134 -11.65 -38.11 -3.99
N ASP A 135 -12.91 -37.76 -3.72
CA ASP A 135 -14.06 -38.65 -3.90
C ASP A 135 -14.24 -39.08 -5.37
N GLN A 136 -13.69 -38.33 -6.33
CA GLN A 136 -13.69 -38.69 -7.76
C GLN A 136 -12.57 -39.69 -8.13
N ILE A 137 -11.58 -39.91 -7.26
CA ILE A 137 -10.48 -40.83 -7.53
C ILE A 137 -10.95 -42.27 -7.31
N GLU A 138 -11.13 -43.01 -8.41
CA GLU A 138 -11.46 -44.44 -8.34
C GLU A 138 -10.25 -45.29 -7.92
N ILE A 139 -10.48 -46.23 -6.99
CA ILE A 139 -9.47 -47.21 -6.57
C ILE A 139 -9.59 -48.47 -7.42
N THR A 140 -8.62 -48.69 -8.31
CA THR A 140 -8.56 -49.89 -9.16
C THR A 140 -7.99 -51.09 -8.41
N ASP A 141 -8.19 -52.30 -8.95
CA ASP A 141 -7.56 -53.50 -8.39
C ASP A 141 -6.02 -53.50 -8.54
N GLN A 142 -5.50 -52.73 -9.50
CA GLN A 142 -4.07 -52.49 -9.61
C GLN A 142 -3.58 -51.58 -8.47
N ASP A 143 -4.28 -50.50 -8.17
CA ASP A 143 -3.94 -49.61 -7.05
C ASP A 143 -3.96 -50.38 -5.71
N LYS A 144 -4.98 -51.23 -5.47
CA LYS A 144 -5.01 -52.08 -4.27
C LYS A 144 -3.76 -52.97 -4.17
N LYS A 145 -3.31 -53.56 -5.27
CA LYS A 145 -2.09 -54.39 -5.28
C LYS A 145 -0.82 -53.59 -5.01
N LEU A 146 -0.76 -52.33 -5.46
CA LEU A 146 0.41 -51.47 -5.28
C LEU A 146 0.48 -50.86 -3.88
N TYR A 147 -0.66 -50.45 -3.32
CA TYR A 147 -0.72 -49.57 -2.15
C TYR A 147 -1.29 -50.21 -0.88
N THR A 148 -1.71 -51.47 -0.92
CA THR A 148 -2.09 -52.19 0.32
C THR A 148 -0.85 -52.40 1.18
N GLU A 149 -0.78 -51.66 2.28
CA GLU A 149 0.32 -51.70 3.25
C GLU A 149 -0.26 -51.76 4.68
N ASP A 150 0.49 -52.36 5.62
CA ASP A 150 0.03 -52.51 7.01
C ASP A 150 0.06 -51.18 7.76
N VAL A 151 1.21 -50.48 7.69
CA VAL A 151 1.41 -49.18 8.31
C VAL A 151 2.12 -48.26 7.33
N VAL A 152 1.60 -47.04 7.15
CA VAL A 152 2.17 -46.03 6.26
C VAL A 152 2.45 -44.71 6.97
N PHE A 153 3.60 -44.13 6.66
CA PHE A 153 3.92 -42.73 6.94
C PHE A 153 4.31 -42.01 5.65
N ILE A 154 3.65 -40.88 5.35
CA ILE A 154 4.01 -39.98 4.25
C ILE A 154 4.53 -38.67 4.84
N GLY A 155 5.81 -38.40 4.65
CA GLY A 155 6.45 -37.18 5.16
C GLY A 155 7.97 -37.23 5.22
N SER A 156 8.57 -36.05 5.40
CA SER A 156 10.00 -35.88 5.67
C SER A 156 10.40 -36.56 7.00
N LEU A 157 11.66 -36.94 7.19
CA LEU A 157 12.21 -37.26 8.52
C LEU A 157 12.82 -36.02 9.20
N TYR A 158 12.80 -34.87 8.52
CA TYR A 158 13.37 -33.58 8.92
C TYR A 158 14.89 -33.54 9.06
N ASN A 159 15.61 -34.60 8.69
CA ASN A 159 17.07 -34.60 8.66
C ASN A 159 17.67 -33.64 7.63
N GLU A 160 16.98 -33.40 6.51
CA GLU A 160 17.41 -32.39 5.52
C GLU A 160 17.03 -30.95 5.92
N LYS A 161 16.22 -30.77 6.97
CA LYS A 161 15.68 -29.46 7.40
C LYS A 161 16.23 -29.00 8.75
N THR A 162 16.86 -29.87 9.52
CA THR A 162 17.40 -29.55 10.83
C THR A 162 18.67 -28.73 10.71
N LYS A 163 18.59 -27.45 11.10
CA LYS A 163 19.78 -26.59 11.25
C LYS A 163 20.72 -27.12 12.32
N TYR A 164 20.19 -27.82 13.34
CA TYR A 164 20.97 -28.38 14.43
C TYR A 164 22.04 -29.40 13.95
N ASP A 165 21.67 -30.31 13.04
CA ASP A 165 22.64 -31.28 12.50
C ASP A 165 23.48 -30.67 11.38
N SER A 166 22.86 -29.83 10.52
CA SER A 166 23.54 -29.22 9.38
C SER A 166 24.75 -28.38 9.78
N PHE A 167 24.67 -27.69 10.93
CA PHE A 167 25.77 -26.91 11.49
C PHE A 167 26.61 -27.66 12.54
N GLU A 168 26.40 -28.98 12.68
CA GLU A 168 27.05 -29.83 13.68
C GLU A 168 26.98 -29.27 15.11
N ILE A 169 25.85 -28.63 15.47
CA ILE A 169 25.69 -27.87 16.71
C ILE A 169 26.11 -28.66 17.95
N GLU A 170 25.73 -29.94 18.03
CA GLU A 170 26.08 -30.82 19.16
C GLU A 170 27.59 -30.95 19.42
N LYS A 171 28.44 -30.78 18.40
CA LYS A 171 29.90 -30.90 18.54
C LYS A 171 30.55 -29.61 19.01
N ILE A 172 29.90 -28.48 18.79
CA ILE A 172 30.46 -27.14 19.05
C ILE A 172 29.91 -26.50 20.33
N LEU A 173 28.76 -26.95 20.82
CA LEU A 173 28.20 -26.48 22.08
C LEU A 173 29.12 -26.79 23.28
N PRO A 174 29.27 -25.87 24.25
CA PRO A 174 29.93 -26.15 25.52
C PRO A 174 29.26 -27.31 26.27
N GLU A 175 30.02 -28.08 27.05
CA GLU A 175 29.52 -29.28 27.75
C GLU A 175 28.24 -29.05 28.57
N TYR A 176 28.13 -27.91 29.27
CA TYR A 176 26.91 -27.56 30.00
C TYR A 176 25.71 -27.39 29.06
N LEU A 177 25.85 -26.57 28.02
CA LEU A 177 24.76 -26.26 27.10
C LEU A 177 24.37 -27.49 26.27
N LYS A 178 25.36 -28.32 25.89
CA LYS A 178 25.14 -29.62 25.25
C LYS A 178 24.33 -30.56 26.14
N GLY A 179 24.72 -30.71 27.41
CA GLY A 179 24.00 -31.54 28.37
C GLY A 179 22.58 -31.03 28.65
N TYR A 180 22.43 -29.70 28.74
CA TYR A 180 21.16 -29.04 28.91
C TYR A 180 20.22 -29.27 27.72
N VAL A 181 20.66 -28.93 26.49
CA VAL A 181 19.88 -29.13 25.25
C VAL A 181 19.49 -30.60 25.10
N LYS A 182 20.43 -31.53 25.30
CA LYS A 182 20.14 -32.95 25.23
C LYS A 182 19.08 -33.39 26.25
N GLY A 183 19.23 -32.98 27.51
CA GLY A 183 18.26 -33.33 28.56
C GLY A 183 16.86 -32.79 28.27
N VAL A 184 16.77 -31.57 27.72
CA VAL A 184 15.50 -30.95 27.32
C VAL A 184 14.86 -31.69 26.13
N LEU A 185 15.65 -32.05 25.11
CA LEU A 185 15.16 -32.84 23.97
C LEU A 185 14.68 -34.24 24.42
N ASP A 186 15.46 -34.93 25.24
CA ASP A 186 15.11 -36.24 25.78
C ASP A 186 13.83 -36.17 26.64
N ALA A 187 13.65 -35.11 27.43
CA ALA A 187 12.43 -34.87 28.20
C ALA A 187 11.22 -34.58 27.30
N GLN A 188 11.38 -33.75 26.26
CA GLN A 188 10.31 -33.44 25.32
C GLN A 188 9.80 -34.68 24.57
N LEU A 189 10.66 -35.65 24.28
CA LEU A 189 10.26 -36.92 23.64
C LEU A 189 9.32 -37.78 24.50
N GLN A 190 9.25 -37.52 25.81
CA GLN A 190 8.35 -38.21 26.73
C GLN A 190 7.02 -37.48 26.94
N VAL A 191 6.84 -36.30 26.33
CA VAL A 191 5.66 -35.45 26.54
C VAL A 191 5.00 -35.11 25.22
N TYR A 192 3.72 -35.49 25.10
CA TYR A 192 2.87 -35.24 23.95
C TYR A 192 1.81 -34.20 24.29
N GLY A 193 1.43 -33.38 23.31
CA GLY A 193 0.45 -32.29 23.50
C GLY A 193 0.94 -31.07 24.28
N TYR A 194 2.25 -31.00 24.60
CA TYR A 194 2.85 -29.85 25.25
C TYR A 194 4.28 -29.59 24.74
N ASN A 195 4.61 -28.32 24.49
CA ASN A 195 5.93 -27.89 24.03
C ASN A 195 6.78 -27.36 25.22
N LEU A 196 7.49 -28.26 25.89
CA LEU A 196 8.43 -27.93 26.97
C LEU A 196 9.58 -27.02 26.50
N LEU A 197 9.95 -27.08 25.22
CA LEU A 197 11.06 -26.30 24.68
C LEU A 197 10.80 -24.80 24.88
N GLU A 198 9.57 -24.35 24.64
CA GLU A 198 9.20 -22.93 24.76
C GLU A 198 9.33 -22.40 26.19
N ASP A 199 9.03 -23.21 27.20
CA ASP A 199 9.09 -22.77 28.60
C ASP A 199 10.49 -22.90 29.20
N VAL A 200 11.20 -23.97 28.83
CA VAL A 200 12.47 -24.32 29.46
C VAL A 200 13.60 -23.49 28.88
N ILE A 201 13.60 -23.25 27.56
CA ILE A 201 14.62 -22.40 26.94
C ILE A 201 14.38 -20.94 27.34
N THR A 202 15.28 -20.38 28.16
CA THR A 202 15.25 -18.96 28.54
C THR A 202 15.98 -18.11 27.51
N ASP A 203 15.76 -16.79 27.56
CA ASP A 203 16.45 -15.85 26.67
C ASP A 203 17.97 -15.91 26.86
N GLU A 204 18.47 -16.12 28.08
CA GLU A 204 19.90 -16.29 28.33
C GLU A 204 20.47 -17.55 27.67
N ILE A 205 19.73 -18.66 27.73
CA ILE A 205 20.15 -19.92 27.09
C ILE A 205 20.11 -19.78 25.57
N ALA A 206 19.08 -19.14 25.03
CA ALA A 206 18.96 -18.88 23.60
C ALA A 206 20.06 -17.94 23.09
N ALA A 207 20.38 -16.87 23.84
CA ALA A 207 21.48 -15.96 23.53
C ALA A 207 22.85 -16.63 23.62
N GLU A 208 23.05 -17.56 24.57
CA GLU A 208 24.26 -18.36 24.64
C GLU A 208 24.35 -19.34 23.46
N PHE A 209 23.25 -20.02 23.11
CA PHE A 209 23.16 -20.92 21.96
C PHE A 209 23.47 -20.22 20.64
N LYS A 210 22.94 -19.00 20.45
CA LYS A 210 23.19 -18.14 19.27
C LYS A 210 24.67 -17.90 19.00
N LYS A 211 25.56 -17.92 20.01
CA LYS A 211 27.02 -17.75 19.82
C LYS A 211 27.68 -18.90 19.08
N TYR A 212 27.05 -20.07 19.08
CA TYR A 212 27.56 -21.30 18.47
C TYR A 212 26.79 -21.69 17.21
N ALA A 213 25.53 -21.31 17.10
CA ALA A 213 24.79 -21.43 15.85
C ALA A 213 25.37 -20.46 14.81
N ASP A 214 25.53 -20.91 13.57
CA ASP A 214 25.87 -20.05 12.42
C ASP A 214 24.70 -19.10 12.14
N TRP A 215 24.60 -18.06 12.97
CA TRP A 215 23.41 -17.25 13.12
C TRP A 215 23.37 -16.18 12.04
N VAL A 216 22.45 -16.33 11.11
CA VAL A 216 22.11 -15.26 10.16
C VAL A 216 21.09 -14.35 10.86
N PRO A 217 21.43 -13.07 11.14
CA PRO A 217 20.47 -12.14 11.69
C PRO A 217 19.26 -12.01 10.74
N LEU A 218 18.07 -11.88 11.31
CA LEU A 218 16.93 -11.42 10.51
C LEU A 218 17.22 -10.00 10.00
N GLN A 219 16.59 -9.63 8.89
CA GLN A 219 16.69 -8.28 8.35
C GLN A 219 16.18 -7.25 9.37
N GLU A 220 16.59 -5.99 9.25
CA GLU A 220 16.17 -4.90 10.16
C GLU A 220 14.64 -4.73 10.26
N ASP A 221 13.89 -5.26 9.29
CA ASP A 221 12.44 -5.24 9.25
C ASP A 221 11.76 -6.31 10.12
N TYR A 222 12.53 -7.13 10.84
CA TYR A 222 12.01 -8.18 11.71
C TYR A 222 12.25 -7.85 13.18
N ASN A 223 11.35 -8.32 14.04
CA ASN A 223 11.58 -8.31 15.47
C ASN A 223 12.64 -9.33 15.86
N GLU A 224 13.51 -8.99 16.81
CA GLU A 224 14.51 -9.94 17.31
C GLU A 224 13.82 -11.03 18.13
N VAL A 225 13.90 -12.27 17.64
CA VAL A 225 13.20 -13.43 18.22
C VAL A 225 14.13 -14.62 18.39
N VAL A 226 15.28 -14.38 19.03
CA VAL A 226 16.35 -15.38 19.21
C VAL A 226 15.82 -16.64 19.88
N LYS A 227 15.05 -16.51 20.96
CA LYS A 227 14.47 -17.65 21.66
C LYS A 227 13.57 -18.48 20.74
N ASP A 228 12.65 -17.84 20.02
CA ASP A 228 11.72 -18.54 19.14
C ASP A 228 12.43 -19.26 18.00
N ILE A 229 13.42 -18.63 17.36
CA ILE A 229 14.22 -19.30 16.32
C ILE A 229 14.95 -20.52 16.89
N VAL A 230 15.56 -20.42 18.06
CA VAL A 230 16.22 -21.57 18.72
C VAL A 230 15.22 -22.68 19.00
N VAL A 231 14.06 -22.34 19.57
CA VAL A 231 13.01 -23.30 19.93
C VAL A 231 12.41 -23.96 18.67
N ASP A 232 11.97 -23.18 17.70
CA ASP A 232 11.18 -23.67 16.58
C ASP A 232 12.03 -24.21 15.43
N GLU A 233 13.10 -23.51 15.03
CA GLU A 233 13.90 -23.88 13.84
C GLU A 233 15.08 -24.81 14.15
N PHE A 234 15.61 -24.80 15.38
CA PHE A 234 16.71 -25.69 15.78
C PHE A 234 16.20 -26.88 16.58
N LEU A 235 15.67 -26.62 17.79
CA LEU A 235 15.38 -27.69 18.75
C LEU A 235 14.08 -28.44 18.43
N GLY A 236 13.04 -27.75 17.98
CA GLY A 236 11.75 -28.34 17.62
C GLY A 236 11.83 -29.25 16.40
N ILE A 237 12.52 -28.80 15.34
CA ILE A 237 12.82 -29.64 14.17
C ILE A 237 13.68 -30.84 14.58
N LYS A 238 14.72 -30.63 15.39
CA LYS A 238 15.58 -31.72 15.88
C LYS A 238 14.81 -32.75 16.71
N CYS A 239 13.95 -32.30 17.61
CA CYS A 239 13.10 -33.15 18.44
C CYS A 239 12.16 -33.99 17.56
N THR A 240 11.52 -33.37 16.57
CA THR A 240 10.64 -34.07 15.62
C THR A 240 11.39 -35.13 14.79
N GLN A 241 12.60 -34.80 14.34
CA GLN A 241 13.45 -35.76 13.63
C GLN A 241 13.77 -36.98 14.51
N MET A 242 14.18 -36.75 15.76
CA MET A 242 14.45 -37.81 16.73
C MET A 242 13.22 -38.69 16.98
N GLU A 243 12.06 -38.06 17.20
CA GLU A 243 10.79 -38.75 17.43
C GLU A 243 10.39 -39.62 16.22
N ARG A 244 10.42 -39.07 15.00
CA ARG A 244 10.08 -39.83 13.79
C ARG A 244 10.99 -41.04 13.61
N ILE A 245 12.29 -40.88 13.81
CA ILE A 245 13.25 -41.99 13.70
C ILE A 245 12.99 -43.03 14.79
N HIS A 246 12.76 -42.61 16.04
CA HIS A 246 12.53 -43.51 17.16
C HIS A 246 11.26 -44.34 16.96
N LEU A 247 10.13 -43.67 16.71
CA LEU A 247 8.84 -44.32 16.53
C LEU A 247 8.83 -45.23 15.30
N LEU A 248 9.37 -44.79 14.15
CA LEU A 248 9.40 -45.64 12.95
C LEU A 248 10.26 -46.89 13.16
N ASN A 249 11.39 -46.79 13.86
CA ASN A 249 12.19 -47.95 14.22
C ASN A 249 11.41 -48.90 15.14
N ALA A 250 10.79 -48.38 16.21
CA ALA A 250 10.01 -49.19 17.16
C ALA A 250 8.86 -49.94 16.48
N ILE A 251 8.13 -49.28 15.57
CA ILE A 251 7.05 -49.91 14.81
C ILE A 251 7.60 -50.98 13.86
N SER A 252 8.73 -50.69 13.19
CA SER A 252 9.33 -51.63 12.22
C SER A 252 9.83 -52.94 12.82
N GLU A 253 9.97 -53.02 14.15
CA GLU A 253 10.26 -54.27 14.86
C GLU A 253 9.04 -55.20 14.93
N GLN A 254 7.82 -54.67 14.80
CA GLN A 254 6.59 -55.42 15.02
C GLN A 254 5.69 -55.50 13.79
N ALA A 255 5.71 -54.50 12.91
CA ALA A 255 4.88 -54.44 11.72
C ALA A 255 5.67 -53.94 10.50
N LYS A 256 5.18 -54.27 9.30
CA LYS A 256 5.74 -53.74 8.05
C LYS A 256 5.34 -52.27 7.91
N VAL A 257 6.33 -51.38 7.95
CA VAL A 257 6.15 -49.93 7.75
C VAL A 257 6.61 -49.53 6.36
N SER A 258 5.75 -48.85 5.62
CA SER A 258 6.10 -48.21 4.35
C SER A 258 6.25 -46.70 4.53
N LEU A 259 7.36 -46.15 4.05
CA LEU A 259 7.72 -44.74 4.18
C LEU A 259 7.83 -44.08 2.81
N TYR A 260 7.03 -43.03 2.60
CA TYR A 260 7.12 -42.17 1.43
C TYR A 260 7.80 -40.85 1.83
N THR A 261 9.02 -40.63 1.35
CA THR A 261 9.87 -39.50 1.76
C THR A 261 10.95 -39.15 0.73
N LYS A 262 11.47 -37.92 0.81
CA LYS A 262 12.70 -37.46 0.13
C LYS A 262 13.93 -37.51 1.04
N SER A 263 13.72 -37.72 2.33
CA SER A 263 14.75 -37.69 3.36
C SER A 263 15.75 -38.83 3.22
N ASP A 264 16.95 -38.64 3.77
CA ASP A 264 17.86 -39.78 3.98
C ASP A 264 17.29 -40.72 5.05
N THR A 265 17.24 -42.01 4.74
CA THR A 265 16.57 -43.05 5.54
C THR A 265 17.55 -44.01 6.20
N THR A 266 18.85 -43.69 6.22
CA THR A 266 19.89 -44.54 6.84
C THR A 266 19.60 -44.88 8.31
N ALA A 267 18.95 -43.97 9.04
CA ALA A 267 18.60 -44.12 10.45
C ALA A 267 17.39 -45.05 10.72
N VAL A 268 16.67 -45.49 9.68
CA VAL A 268 15.48 -46.37 9.78
C VAL A 268 15.61 -47.62 8.90
N PRO A 269 16.63 -48.47 9.12
CA PRO A 269 17.06 -49.50 8.16
C PRO A 269 16.03 -50.63 7.92
N LYS A 270 15.05 -50.80 8.81
CA LYS A 270 14.00 -51.83 8.71
C LYS A 270 12.72 -51.32 8.03
N VAL A 271 12.62 -50.02 7.77
CA VAL A 271 11.45 -49.40 7.13
C VAL A 271 11.52 -49.57 5.61
N CYS A 272 10.39 -49.89 4.98
CA CYS A 272 10.29 -50.05 3.53
C CYS A 272 10.14 -48.69 2.84
N VAL A 273 11.22 -48.18 2.26
CA VAL A 273 11.22 -46.89 1.57
C VAL A 273 10.61 -47.01 0.18
N LYS A 274 9.62 -46.17 -0.13
CA LYS A 274 8.82 -46.22 -1.36
C LYS A 274 9.06 -45.03 -2.30
N GLY A 275 9.95 -44.10 -1.95
CA GLY A 275 10.20 -42.87 -2.70
C GLY A 275 9.15 -41.79 -2.38
N ILE A 276 8.81 -40.96 -3.35
CA ILE A 276 7.88 -39.83 -3.17
C ILE A 276 6.48 -40.26 -3.61
N ALA A 277 5.46 -39.91 -2.82
CA ALA A 277 4.06 -39.99 -3.24
C ALA A 277 3.65 -38.65 -3.88
N ARG A 278 3.09 -38.68 -5.09
CA ARG A 278 2.45 -37.50 -5.70
C ARG A 278 1.18 -37.12 -4.92
N TYR A 279 1.00 -35.84 -4.65
CA TYR A 279 -0.06 -35.34 -3.78
C TYR A 279 -1.45 -35.48 -4.41
N GLU A 280 -1.54 -35.28 -5.72
CA GLU A 280 -2.80 -35.16 -6.46
C GLU A 280 -3.44 -36.53 -6.76
N ASP A 281 -2.64 -37.57 -6.97
CA ASP A 281 -3.14 -38.87 -7.46
C ASP A 281 -2.66 -40.11 -6.69
N GLU A 282 -1.43 -40.14 -6.16
CA GLU A 282 -0.92 -41.32 -5.43
C GLU A 282 -1.27 -41.27 -3.94
N MET A 283 -1.06 -40.13 -3.28
CA MET A 283 -1.33 -39.96 -1.85
C MET A 283 -2.76 -40.34 -1.46
N PRO A 284 -3.83 -39.90 -2.17
CA PRO A 284 -5.22 -40.30 -1.89
C PRO A 284 -5.40 -41.82 -1.91
N LYS A 285 -4.79 -42.49 -2.89
CA LYS A 285 -4.86 -43.94 -3.07
C LYS A 285 -4.12 -44.69 -1.99
N ILE A 286 -2.94 -44.19 -1.59
CA ILE A 286 -2.14 -44.76 -0.51
C ILE A 286 -2.93 -44.71 0.79
N PHE A 287 -3.49 -43.55 1.16
CA PHE A 287 -4.25 -43.41 2.40
C PHE A 287 -5.49 -44.31 2.45
N ARG A 288 -6.20 -44.48 1.32
CA ARG A 288 -7.36 -45.39 1.20
C ARG A 288 -7.01 -46.87 1.29
N CYS A 289 -5.91 -47.28 0.67
CA CYS A 289 -5.55 -48.69 0.56
C CYS A 289 -4.78 -49.18 1.79
N SER A 290 -4.14 -48.28 2.52
CA SER A 290 -3.36 -48.61 3.71
C SER A 290 -4.25 -48.92 4.90
N LYS A 291 -3.83 -49.91 5.69
CA LYS A 291 -4.54 -50.34 6.88
C LYS A 291 -4.47 -49.32 8.03
N ILE A 292 -3.29 -48.73 8.23
CA ILE A 292 -3.03 -47.72 9.26
C ILE A 292 -2.16 -46.62 8.65
N ASN A 293 -2.61 -45.37 8.79
CA ASN A 293 -1.84 -44.19 8.43
C ASN A 293 -1.42 -43.46 9.70
N ILE A 294 -0.13 -43.14 9.82
CA ILE A 294 0.42 -42.48 11.00
C ILE A 294 0.59 -40.99 10.73
N ASN A 295 0.24 -40.16 11.71
CA ASN A 295 0.67 -38.77 11.78
C ASN A 295 1.58 -38.52 12.99
N ILE A 296 2.73 -37.92 12.72
CA ILE A 296 3.68 -37.44 13.72
C ILE A 296 3.88 -35.96 13.43
N SER A 297 3.27 -35.09 14.24
CA SER A 297 3.27 -33.64 14.02
C SER A 297 4.66 -33.03 14.27
N LEU A 298 4.96 -31.94 13.58
CA LEU A 298 6.14 -31.13 13.88
C LEU A 298 5.94 -30.42 15.22
N LYS A 299 6.98 -30.32 16.06
CA LYS A 299 6.86 -29.75 17.42
C LYS A 299 6.49 -28.27 17.47
N SER A 300 6.77 -27.51 16.43
CA SER A 300 6.30 -26.12 16.28
C SER A 300 4.78 -26.02 16.08
N ILE A 301 4.13 -27.10 15.61
CA ILE A 301 2.66 -27.19 15.61
C ILE A 301 2.23 -27.56 17.02
N GLN A 302 1.82 -26.54 17.78
CA GLN A 302 1.66 -26.64 19.23
C GLN A 302 0.26 -27.12 19.63
N THR A 303 -0.75 -26.63 18.94
CA THR A 303 -2.15 -26.96 19.22
C THR A 303 -2.89 -27.37 17.94
N GLY A 304 -2.44 -26.88 16.78
CA GLY A 304 -3.10 -27.01 15.49
C GLY A 304 -3.16 -28.42 14.92
N LEU A 305 -4.06 -28.59 13.95
CA LEU A 305 -4.19 -29.82 13.17
C LEU A 305 -3.38 -29.70 11.87
N PRO A 306 -2.26 -30.44 11.71
CA PRO A 306 -1.54 -30.46 10.44
C PRO A 306 -2.40 -31.00 9.30
N LEU A 307 -2.15 -30.51 8.09
CA LEU A 307 -2.88 -30.88 6.87
C LEU A 307 -3.00 -32.41 6.69
N ARG A 308 -1.94 -33.17 7.01
CA ARG A 308 -1.91 -34.64 6.93
C ARG A 308 -3.07 -35.33 7.67
N ILE A 309 -3.52 -34.78 8.81
CA ILE A 309 -4.68 -35.34 9.53
C ILE A 309 -5.92 -35.24 8.66
N LEU A 310 -6.16 -34.06 8.10
CA LEU A 310 -7.30 -33.81 7.22
C LEU A 310 -7.19 -34.64 5.94
N ASP A 311 -5.98 -34.80 5.40
CA ASP A 311 -5.78 -35.58 4.17
C ASP A 311 -6.02 -37.07 4.36
N ILE A 312 -5.54 -37.65 5.46
CA ILE A 312 -5.77 -39.06 5.76
C ILE A 312 -7.26 -39.31 5.97
N LEU A 313 -7.90 -38.54 6.84
CA LEU A 313 -9.32 -38.71 7.17
C LEU A 313 -10.21 -38.39 5.96
N GLY A 314 -9.90 -37.34 5.21
CA GLY A 314 -10.61 -36.95 3.99
C GLY A 314 -10.50 -37.97 2.86
N ASN A 315 -9.49 -38.84 2.92
CA ASN A 315 -9.37 -40.00 2.06
C ASN A 315 -9.91 -41.29 2.68
N GLN A 316 -10.75 -41.24 3.73
CA GLN A 316 -11.28 -42.43 4.41
C GLN A 316 -10.16 -43.37 4.94
N GLY A 317 -8.98 -42.82 5.20
CA GLY A 317 -7.87 -43.56 5.80
C GLY A 317 -8.03 -43.65 7.31
N PHE A 318 -7.73 -44.82 7.88
CA PHE A 318 -7.66 -44.97 9.33
C PHE A 318 -6.40 -44.26 9.88
N LEU A 319 -6.58 -43.35 10.83
CA LEU A 319 -5.54 -42.48 11.37
C LEU A 319 -5.16 -42.87 12.80
N ILE A 320 -3.86 -43.02 13.05
CA ILE A 320 -3.26 -42.95 14.38
C ILE A 320 -2.33 -41.72 14.44
N SER A 321 -2.56 -40.80 15.38
CA SER A 321 -1.78 -39.54 15.49
C SER A 321 -1.24 -39.30 16.88
N ASN A 322 -0.13 -38.56 17.00
CA ASN A 322 0.22 -37.95 18.28
C ASN A 322 -0.90 -36.97 18.71
N TYR A 323 -1.09 -36.78 20.01
CA TYR A 323 -2.09 -35.84 20.53
C TYR A 323 -1.77 -34.38 20.17
N GLN A 324 -2.81 -33.63 19.76
CA GLN A 324 -2.84 -32.18 19.59
C GLN A 324 -4.12 -31.65 20.25
N SER A 325 -4.03 -30.55 21.01
CA SER A 325 -5.15 -30.09 21.86
C SER A 325 -6.39 -29.66 21.07
N GLU A 326 -6.24 -29.15 19.86
CA GLU A 326 -7.40 -28.79 19.02
C GLU A 326 -8.13 -30.00 18.45
N MET A 327 -7.60 -31.23 18.57
CA MET A 327 -8.30 -32.42 18.10
C MET A 327 -9.66 -32.59 18.79
N GLU A 328 -9.75 -32.34 20.09
CA GLU A 328 -10.98 -32.56 20.85
C GLU A 328 -12.08 -31.52 20.53
N ASP A 329 -11.70 -30.38 19.96
CA ASP A 329 -12.66 -29.37 19.49
C ASP A 329 -13.44 -29.89 18.27
N PHE A 330 -12.83 -30.78 17.49
CA PHE A 330 -13.36 -31.21 16.19
C PHE A 330 -13.60 -32.71 16.07
N PHE A 331 -12.96 -33.56 16.87
CA PHE A 331 -12.95 -35.02 16.77
C PHE A 331 -13.24 -35.69 18.12
N GLU A 332 -13.99 -36.78 18.09
CA GLU A 332 -14.21 -37.65 19.24
C GLU A 332 -13.13 -38.75 19.21
N ILE A 333 -12.17 -38.66 20.13
CA ILE A 333 -11.03 -39.58 20.20
C ILE A 333 -11.51 -41.02 20.43
N GLY A 334 -10.94 -41.96 19.66
CA GLY A 334 -11.32 -43.38 19.65
C GLY A 334 -12.53 -43.70 18.77
N LYS A 335 -13.24 -42.70 18.25
CA LYS A 335 -14.40 -42.88 17.37
C LYS A 335 -14.20 -42.31 15.98
N ASP A 336 -13.62 -41.11 15.88
CA ASP A 336 -13.37 -40.43 14.60
C ASP A 336 -11.92 -40.59 14.15
N LEU A 337 -11.00 -40.72 15.11
CA LEU A 337 -9.58 -40.98 14.91
C LEU A 337 -8.98 -41.60 16.18
N VAL A 338 -7.77 -42.14 16.08
CA VAL A 338 -7.04 -42.70 17.23
C VAL A 338 -5.81 -41.84 17.53
N ILE A 339 -5.53 -41.62 18.81
CA ILE A 339 -4.29 -40.98 19.26
C ILE A 339 -3.37 -41.97 19.95
N TYR A 340 -2.08 -41.64 20.06
CA TYR A 340 -1.15 -42.29 20.96
C TYR A 340 -0.51 -41.28 21.92
N GLU A 341 -0.19 -41.75 23.12
CA GLU A 341 0.38 -40.93 24.20
C GLU A 341 1.88 -41.18 24.45
N ASP A 342 2.40 -42.30 23.96
CA ASP A 342 3.83 -42.61 23.95
C ASP A 342 4.17 -43.69 22.89
N GLU A 343 5.45 -44.04 22.77
CA GLU A 343 5.92 -45.09 21.85
C GLU A 343 5.24 -46.44 22.11
N LYS A 344 5.11 -46.83 23.38
CA LYS A 344 4.60 -48.14 23.74
C LYS A 344 3.11 -48.24 23.39
N ASP A 345 2.35 -47.22 23.73
CA ASP A 345 0.92 -47.09 23.39
C ASP A 345 0.71 -47.06 21.87
N LEU A 346 1.56 -46.38 21.10
CA LEU A 346 1.52 -46.40 19.63
C LEU A 346 1.67 -47.83 19.10
N VAL A 347 2.69 -48.56 19.57
CA VAL A 347 2.97 -49.93 19.11
C VAL A 347 1.85 -50.89 19.53
N GLU A 348 1.33 -50.78 20.76
CA GLU A 348 0.20 -51.57 21.24
C GLU A 348 -1.06 -51.32 20.39
N LYS A 349 -1.37 -50.06 20.08
CA LYS A 349 -2.51 -49.69 19.22
C LYS A 349 -2.34 -50.16 17.79
N ILE A 350 -1.13 -50.09 17.22
CA ILE A 350 -0.86 -50.62 15.87
C ILE A 350 -1.17 -52.12 15.82
N ASN A 351 -0.64 -52.90 16.76
CA ASN A 351 -0.90 -54.34 16.81
C ASN A 351 -2.39 -54.64 16.97
N TYR A 352 -3.06 -53.93 17.87
CA TYR A 352 -4.50 -54.08 18.08
C TYR A 352 -5.27 -53.81 16.78
N TYR A 353 -5.10 -52.63 16.18
CA TYR A 353 -5.87 -52.24 15.02
C TYR A 353 -5.50 -53.00 13.75
N LEU A 354 -4.32 -53.63 13.66
CA LEU A 354 -4.00 -54.58 12.57
C LEU A 354 -4.91 -55.81 12.56
N GLU A 355 -5.43 -56.22 13.72
CA GLU A 355 -6.32 -57.39 13.88
C GLU A 355 -7.82 -57.02 13.91
N HIS A 356 -8.16 -55.73 14.01
CA HIS A 356 -9.54 -55.23 14.19
C HIS A 356 -10.04 -54.44 12.97
N GLU A 357 -10.23 -55.11 11.83
CA GLU A 357 -10.53 -54.46 10.56
C GLU A 357 -11.86 -53.69 10.54
N ASP A 358 -12.93 -54.25 11.10
CA ASP A 358 -14.26 -53.63 11.07
C ASP A 358 -14.29 -52.34 11.91
N GLU A 359 -13.67 -52.38 13.10
CA GLU A 359 -13.56 -51.21 13.97
C GLU A 359 -12.73 -50.10 13.32
N ARG A 360 -11.58 -50.44 12.70
CA ARG A 360 -10.79 -49.44 11.96
C ARG A 360 -11.58 -48.78 10.84
N LYS A 361 -12.30 -49.56 10.04
CA LYS A 361 -13.08 -49.02 8.91
C LYS A 361 -14.19 -48.10 9.41
N GLU A 362 -14.82 -48.46 10.53
CA GLU A 362 -15.84 -47.63 11.16
C GLU A 362 -15.26 -46.31 11.66
N ILE A 363 -14.10 -46.36 12.34
CA ILE A 363 -13.40 -45.14 12.80
C ILE A 363 -13.01 -44.25 11.61
N ALA A 364 -12.42 -44.84 10.56
CA ALA A 364 -12.03 -44.10 9.35
C ALA A 364 -13.23 -43.44 8.65
N ARG A 365 -14.37 -44.14 8.59
CA ARG A 365 -15.63 -43.62 8.04
C ARG A 365 -16.13 -42.43 8.85
N ASN A 366 -16.15 -42.53 10.17
CA ASN A 366 -16.59 -41.45 11.06
C ASN A 366 -15.69 -40.20 10.92
N GLY A 367 -14.36 -40.40 10.88
CA GLY A 367 -13.39 -39.33 10.63
C GLY A 367 -13.60 -38.64 9.28
N TYR A 368 -13.79 -39.40 8.21
CA TYR A 368 -14.13 -38.88 6.88
C TYR A 368 -15.41 -38.04 6.90
N GLU A 369 -16.49 -38.54 7.52
CA GLU A 369 -17.77 -37.81 7.61
C GLU A 369 -17.61 -36.46 8.32
N LYS A 370 -16.76 -36.41 9.34
CA LYS A 370 -16.47 -35.17 10.09
C LYS A 370 -15.65 -34.18 9.27
N VAL A 371 -14.60 -34.65 8.61
CA VAL A 371 -13.78 -33.81 7.70
C VAL A 371 -14.62 -33.27 6.55
N ARG A 372 -15.41 -34.14 5.88
CA ARG A 372 -16.33 -33.74 4.81
C ARG A 372 -17.32 -32.68 5.25
N LYS A 373 -17.76 -32.72 6.50
CA LYS A 373 -18.75 -31.78 7.01
C LYS A 373 -18.15 -30.41 7.38
N TYR A 374 -16.93 -30.36 7.92
CA TYR A 374 -16.41 -29.13 8.55
C TYR A 374 -15.13 -28.57 7.91
N PHE A 375 -14.33 -29.41 7.26
CA PHE A 375 -12.95 -29.10 6.84
C PHE A 375 -12.77 -29.09 5.32
N THR A 376 -13.82 -28.84 4.53
CA THR A 376 -13.63 -28.55 3.10
C THR A 376 -13.03 -27.17 2.91
N TRP A 377 -12.26 -26.97 1.84
CA TRP A 377 -11.75 -25.63 1.47
C TRP A 377 -12.89 -24.61 1.37
N GLU A 378 -14.02 -25.00 0.79
CA GLU A 378 -15.20 -24.13 0.64
C GLU A 378 -15.77 -23.66 1.99
N ASN A 379 -15.89 -24.55 2.98
CA ASN A 379 -16.38 -24.19 4.30
C ASN A 379 -15.43 -23.23 5.01
N ARG A 380 -14.12 -23.50 4.96
CA ARG A 380 -13.11 -22.66 5.62
C ARG A 380 -12.99 -21.29 4.95
N LEU A 381 -13.01 -21.22 3.62
CA LEU A 381 -13.04 -19.96 2.88
C LEU A 381 -14.32 -19.15 3.15
N SER A 382 -15.47 -19.83 3.25
CA SER A 382 -16.73 -19.18 3.63
C SER A 382 -16.64 -18.56 5.03
N ASP A 383 -16.01 -19.26 5.99
CA ASP A 383 -15.77 -18.72 7.34
C ASP A 383 -14.80 -17.52 7.31
N ILE A 384 -13.73 -17.59 6.50
CA ILE A 384 -12.80 -16.46 6.27
C ILE A 384 -13.55 -15.23 5.75
N PHE A 385 -14.35 -15.37 4.69
CA PHE A 385 -15.07 -14.24 4.11
C PHE A 385 -16.13 -13.68 5.03
N LYS A 386 -16.80 -14.53 5.81
CA LYS A 386 -17.74 -14.07 6.83
C LYS A 386 -17.05 -13.19 7.88
N ILE A 387 -15.87 -13.59 8.37
CA ILE A 387 -15.09 -12.78 9.32
C ILE A 387 -14.76 -11.42 8.69
N MET A 388 -14.31 -11.42 7.43
CA MET A 388 -14.00 -10.18 6.72
C MET A 388 -15.22 -9.28 6.52
N GLU A 389 -16.36 -9.83 6.11
CA GLU A 389 -17.62 -9.07 5.97
C GLU A 389 -18.04 -8.44 7.30
N GLU A 390 -17.92 -9.15 8.42
CA GLU A 390 -18.24 -8.62 9.75
C GLU A 390 -17.35 -7.44 10.16
N ILE A 391 -16.07 -7.45 9.76
CA ILE A 391 -15.13 -6.35 10.01
C ILE A 391 -15.47 -5.16 9.14
N LEU A 392 -15.58 -5.38 7.83
CA LEU A 392 -15.91 -4.32 6.86
C LEU A 392 -17.28 -3.67 7.15
N GLN A 393 -18.27 -4.46 7.60
CA GLN A 393 -19.58 -3.93 8.00
C GLN A 393 -19.53 -3.15 9.32
N LYS A 394 -18.68 -3.52 10.28
CA LYS A 394 -18.47 -2.74 11.50
C LYS A 394 -17.86 -1.38 11.16
N ASP A 395 -16.87 -1.34 10.26
CA ASP A 395 -16.25 -0.09 9.82
C ASP A 395 -17.25 0.82 9.10
N ILE A 396 -18.11 0.26 8.24
CA ILE A 396 -19.19 1.00 7.57
C ILE A 396 -20.25 1.49 8.57
N SER A 397 -20.65 0.64 9.52
CA SER A 397 -21.66 1.00 10.53
C SER A 397 -21.15 2.05 11.52
N HIS A 398 -19.85 2.01 11.86
CA HIS A 398 -19.20 3.01 12.71
C HIS A 398 -19.02 4.35 11.96
N SER A 399 -18.71 4.29 10.66
CA SER A 399 -18.61 5.47 9.77
C SER A 399 -19.98 6.12 9.53
N ILE A 400 -21.05 5.33 9.40
CA ILE A 400 -22.44 5.82 9.29
C ILE A 400 -22.97 6.36 10.64
N ALA A 401 -22.56 5.78 11.78
CA ALA A 401 -22.96 6.23 13.11
C ALA A 401 -22.27 7.53 13.55
N GLN A 402 -21.08 7.84 13.04
CA GLN A 402 -20.38 9.11 13.26
C GLN A 402 -20.88 10.26 12.35
N GLY A 403 -21.73 9.95 11.37
CA GLY A 403 -22.35 10.91 10.48
C GLY A 403 -23.71 11.45 10.96
N LYS A 404 -23.85 11.98 12.19
CA LYS A 404 -24.87 13.02 12.51
C LYS A 404 -24.79 13.65 13.92
N LYS A 405 -24.67 14.99 13.87
CA LYS A 405 -25.12 16.06 14.79
C LYS A 405 -24.25 16.41 16.01
N SER A 406 -23.92 17.72 16.03
CA SER A 406 -23.37 18.58 17.10
C SER A 406 -21.90 18.44 17.45
N GLU A 407 -20.98 18.99 16.64
CA GLU A 407 -19.57 19.07 17.07
C GLU A 407 -18.68 20.06 16.29
N HIS A 408 -19.22 21.08 15.60
CA HIS A 408 -18.35 21.98 14.83
C HIS A 408 -17.63 23.04 15.69
N GLU A 409 -18.19 23.43 16.84
CA GLU A 409 -17.51 24.33 17.80
C GLU A 409 -16.61 23.57 18.77
N ASP A 410 -16.96 22.33 19.14
CA ASP A 410 -16.15 21.49 20.04
C ASP A 410 -14.92 20.92 19.33
N LYS A 411 -15.02 20.53 18.04
CA LYS A 411 -13.87 20.06 17.24
C LYS A 411 -12.80 21.15 17.04
N LYS A 412 -13.18 22.38 16.67
CA LYS A 412 -12.22 23.51 16.54
C LYS A 412 -11.56 23.87 17.87
N LYS A 413 -12.27 23.69 18.99
CA LYS A 413 -11.72 23.94 20.32
C LYS A 413 -10.73 22.85 20.73
N GLN A 414 -11.05 21.59 20.44
CA GLN A 414 -10.17 20.44 20.66
C GLN A 414 -8.91 20.50 19.77
N GLU A 415 -9.04 20.85 18.49
CA GLU A 415 -7.91 21.05 17.57
C GLU A 415 -6.98 22.16 18.06
N LYS A 416 -7.55 23.28 18.55
CA LYS A 416 -6.76 24.39 19.07
C LYS A 416 -6.05 24.08 20.40
N GLU A 417 -6.68 23.27 21.25
CA GLU A 417 -6.08 22.76 22.48
C GLU A 417 -4.94 21.77 22.17
N LEU A 418 -5.13 20.92 21.16
CA LEU A 418 -4.11 20.01 20.67
C LEU A 418 -2.91 20.75 20.08
N GLU A 419 -3.13 21.74 19.21
CA GLU A 419 -2.07 22.61 18.69
C GLU A 419 -1.27 23.27 19.82
N CYS A 420 -1.94 23.72 20.89
CA CYS A 420 -1.27 24.29 22.06
C CYS A 420 -0.37 23.28 22.78
N ASN A 421 -0.85 22.05 22.98
CA ASN A 421 -0.10 20.99 23.63
C ASN A 421 1.12 20.55 22.81
N ILE A 422 0.97 20.49 21.48
CA ILE A 422 2.07 20.19 20.55
C ILE A 422 3.10 21.32 20.55
N ASP A 423 2.66 22.57 20.47
CA ASP A 423 3.55 23.74 20.52
C ASP A 423 4.37 23.78 21.82
N GLU A 424 3.77 23.41 22.96
CA GLU A 424 4.48 23.27 24.23
C GLU A 424 5.52 22.14 24.21
N ALA A 425 5.18 20.98 23.65
CA ALA A 425 6.12 19.85 23.51
C ALA A 425 7.31 20.22 22.61
N LEU A 426 7.06 20.86 21.47
CA LEU A 426 8.09 21.34 20.55
C LEU A 426 9.00 22.40 21.21
N LYS A 427 8.44 23.34 21.99
CA LYS A 427 9.23 24.32 22.77
C LYS A 427 10.12 23.66 23.82
N GLN A 428 9.70 22.53 24.37
CA GLN A 428 10.46 21.74 25.34
C GLN A 428 11.45 20.77 24.67
N LYS A 429 11.46 20.71 23.33
CA LYS A 429 12.23 19.75 22.52
C LYS A 429 11.85 18.29 22.80
N ASP A 430 10.60 18.06 23.19
CA ASP A 430 10.03 16.73 23.43
C ASP A 430 9.29 16.26 22.17
N TYR A 431 10.06 15.87 21.15
CA TYR A 431 9.54 15.55 19.83
C TYR A 431 8.76 14.23 19.80
N GLU A 432 9.15 13.26 20.63
CA GLU A 432 8.42 11.99 20.78
C GLU A 432 7.01 12.24 21.32
N LYS A 433 6.88 13.07 22.36
CA LYS A 433 5.56 13.48 22.85
C LYS A 433 4.75 14.25 21.82
N ALA A 434 5.37 15.11 21.02
CA ALA A 434 4.69 15.81 19.93
C ALA A 434 4.16 14.83 18.87
N CYS A 435 4.94 13.80 18.52
CA CYS A 435 4.52 12.69 17.65
C CYS A 435 3.35 11.92 18.27
N ASP A 436 3.47 11.51 19.53
CA ASP A 436 2.44 10.74 20.23
C ASP A 436 1.12 11.52 20.32
N LEU A 437 1.17 12.83 20.58
CA LEU A 437 -0.03 13.67 20.62
C LEU A 437 -0.78 13.71 19.28
N ILE A 438 -0.06 13.68 18.15
CA ILE A 438 -0.66 13.62 16.82
C ILE A 438 -1.16 12.21 16.49
N GLN A 439 -0.40 11.17 16.86
CA GLN A 439 -0.75 9.77 16.61
C GLN A 439 -1.97 9.32 17.43
N ASN A 440 -2.07 9.73 18.70
CA ASN A 440 -3.14 9.29 19.62
C ASN A 440 -4.55 9.78 19.25
N ILE A 441 -4.71 10.79 18.38
CA ILE A 441 -6.03 11.35 18.02
C ILE A 441 -6.49 10.92 16.62
N TYR A 442 -5.56 10.60 15.71
CA TYR A 442 -5.87 10.32 14.31
C TYR A 442 -5.60 8.87 13.88
N PHE A 443 -5.14 8.01 14.79
CA PHE A 443 -5.34 6.56 14.68
C PHE A 443 -6.73 6.23 15.23
N GLN A 444 -7.70 6.01 14.33
CA GLN A 444 -8.91 5.27 14.71
C GLN A 444 -8.51 3.82 15.07
N GLU A 445 -9.37 3.12 15.83
CA GLU A 445 -9.23 1.67 16.12
C GLU A 445 -9.13 0.79 14.85
N SER A 446 -9.32 1.36 13.64
CA SER A 446 -9.18 0.76 12.31
C SER A 446 -7.78 0.92 11.66
N GLY A 447 -6.81 1.54 12.33
CA GLY A 447 -5.42 1.63 11.84
C GLY A 447 -5.17 2.48 10.58
N LEU A 448 -6.20 3.14 10.03
CA LEU A 448 -6.09 4.07 8.90
C LEU A 448 -5.85 5.50 9.42
N PHE A 449 -4.62 5.98 9.31
CA PHE A 449 -4.28 7.39 9.59
C PHE A 449 -4.87 8.29 8.48
N ASN A 450 -5.98 8.97 8.77
CA ASN A 450 -6.62 9.88 7.82
C ASN A 450 -6.09 11.31 7.98
N LEU A 451 -5.01 11.58 7.27
CA LEU A 451 -4.33 12.86 7.09
C LEU A 451 -5.27 14.00 6.63
N GLU A 452 -6.33 13.69 5.87
CA GLU A 452 -7.28 14.70 5.35
C GLU A 452 -8.19 15.30 6.44
N LEU A 453 -8.22 14.67 7.62
CA LEU A 453 -8.95 15.18 8.79
C LEU A 453 -8.16 16.23 9.58
N LEU A 454 -6.86 16.38 9.31
CA LEU A 454 -6.02 17.39 9.93
C LEU A 454 -6.28 18.77 9.33
N ASN A 455 -6.22 19.79 10.17
CA ASN A 455 -6.08 21.15 9.66
C ASN A 455 -4.64 21.37 9.15
N THR A 456 -4.43 22.47 8.41
CA THR A 456 -3.13 22.81 7.81
C THR A 456 -1.98 22.84 8.82
N ASN A 457 -2.21 23.38 10.02
CA ASN A 457 -1.17 23.48 11.06
C ASN A 457 -0.69 22.09 11.50
N LEU A 458 -1.62 21.21 11.84
CA LEU A 458 -1.32 19.86 12.30
C LEU A 458 -0.71 18.99 11.19
N ALA A 459 -1.18 19.14 9.95
CA ALA A 459 -0.60 18.46 8.79
C ALA A 459 0.87 18.87 8.56
N VAL A 460 1.16 20.17 8.61
CA VAL A 460 2.54 20.67 8.49
C VAL A 460 3.42 20.13 9.62
N ILE A 461 2.96 20.20 10.88
CA ILE A 461 3.74 19.69 12.01
C ILE A 461 4.02 18.20 11.86
N TYR A 462 3.02 17.42 11.43
CA TYR A 462 3.20 16.00 11.15
C TYR A 462 4.30 15.75 10.11
N ILE A 463 4.30 16.51 9.00
CA ILE A 463 5.33 16.40 7.95
C ILE A 463 6.73 16.68 8.52
N TYR A 464 6.87 17.73 9.32
CA TYR A 464 8.13 18.04 10.01
C TYR A 464 8.57 16.92 10.95
N LEU A 465 7.65 16.36 11.73
CA LEU A 465 7.95 15.26 12.65
C LEU A 465 8.31 13.96 11.94
N GLN A 466 7.67 13.64 10.81
CA GLN A 466 8.04 12.49 9.98
C GLN A 466 9.44 12.67 9.39
N ALA A 467 9.76 13.86 8.88
CA ALA A 467 11.10 14.17 8.40
C ALA A 467 12.15 13.96 9.51
N PHE A 468 11.88 14.46 10.72
CA PHE A 468 12.73 14.25 11.89
C PHE A 468 12.94 12.77 12.24
N LEU A 469 11.89 11.94 12.14
CA LEU A 469 12.00 10.50 12.44
C LEU A 469 12.83 9.73 11.41
N LEU A 470 12.87 10.19 10.16
CA LEU A 470 13.64 9.59 9.07
C LEU A 470 15.10 10.03 9.07
N GLU A 471 15.45 11.13 9.74
CA GLU A 471 16.83 11.57 9.85
C GLU A 471 17.69 10.51 10.55
N SER A 472 18.78 10.14 9.88
CA SER A 472 19.73 9.12 10.34
C SER A 472 20.39 9.43 11.70
N ASP A 473 20.47 10.72 12.08
CA ASP A 473 21.03 11.18 13.35
C ASP A 473 20.05 12.10 14.10
N ARG A 474 18.99 11.49 14.64
CA ARG A 474 17.88 12.16 15.36
C ARG A 474 18.31 13.08 16.50
N HIS A 475 19.53 12.94 17.02
CA HIS A 475 20.01 13.70 18.16
C HIS A 475 20.71 15.02 17.77
N GLU A 476 21.15 15.17 16.51
CA GLU A 476 21.82 16.38 16.01
C GLU A 476 20.96 17.23 15.07
N SER A 477 19.72 16.81 14.77
CA SER A 477 18.83 17.46 13.79
C SER A 477 18.61 18.96 14.00
N GLU A 478 19.03 19.78 13.03
CA GLU A 478 18.85 21.23 13.04
C GLU A 478 17.40 21.68 12.76
N LEU A 479 16.51 20.74 12.39
CA LEU A 479 15.14 21.00 11.92
C LEU A 479 14.30 21.86 12.88
N PHE A 480 14.40 21.61 14.19
CA PHE A 480 13.66 22.36 15.22
C PHE A 480 14.54 23.30 16.06
N HIS A 481 15.83 23.48 15.72
CA HIS A 481 16.76 24.26 16.55
C HIS A 481 16.38 25.74 16.68
N SER A 482 15.70 26.28 15.68
CA SER A 482 15.26 27.67 15.62
C SER A 482 13.75 27.83 15.84
N TYR A 483 13.05 26.79 16.33
CA TYR A 483 11.60 26.80 16.50
C TYR A 483 11.12 27.93 17.41
N ARG A 484 10.23 28.79 16.89
CA ARG A 484 9.59 29.91 17.63
C ARG A 484 8.08 29.79 17.72
N GLY A 485 7.48 28.84 17.02
CA GLY A 485 6.04 28.56 17.03
C GLY A 485 5.55 27.93 15.72
N ILE A 486 4.36 27.34 15.76
CA ILE A 486 3.73 26.64 14.64
C ILE A 486 3.62 27.54 13.39
N GLU A 487 3.25 28.82 13.57
CA GLU A 487 3.13 29.77 12.46
C GLU A 487 4.43 29.94 11.66
N GLN A 488 5.59 29.85 12.33
CA GLN A 488 6.89 29.89 11.66
C GLN A 488 7.09 28.64 10.79
N LEU A 489 6.79 27.45 11.31
CA LEU A 489 6.91 26.20 10.57
C LEU A 489 5.98 26.18 9.35
N VAL A 490 4.74 26.64 9.54
CA VAL A 490 3.76 26.77 8.44
C VAL A 490 4.27 27.72 7.36
N HIS A 491 4.77 28.89 7.75
CA HIS A 491 5.37 29.84 6.80
C HIS A 491 6.58 29.24 6.09
N GLN A 492 7.48 28.57 6.83
CA GLN A 492 8.69 27.96 6.26
C GLN A 492 8.34 26.82 5.29
N TYR A 493 7.35 26.00 5.63
CA TYR A 493 6.82 24.93 4.78
C TYR A 493 6.30 25.48 3.47
N PHE A 494 5.39 26.47 3.50
CA PHE A 494 4.83 27.03 2.28
C PHE A 494 5.89 27.71 1.42
N HIS A 495 6.82 28.45 2.04
CA HIS A 495 7.91 29.08 1.31
C HIS A 495 8.81 28.04 0.62
N LEU A 496 9.21 26.98 1.33
CA LEU A 496 10.00 25.89 0.75
C LEU A 496 9.24 25.18 -0.37
N LYS A 497 7.95 24.85 -0.15
CA LYS A 497 7.07 24.26 -1.17
C LYS A 497 7.04 25.14 -2.42
N PHE A 498 6.84 26.45 -2.29
CA PHE A 498 6.86 27.37 -3.43
C PHE A 498 8.23 27.42 -4.13
N LEU A 499 9.33 27.45 -3.39
CA LEU A 499 10.67 27.40 -3.99
C LEU A 499 10.91 26.11 -4.79
N MET A 500 10.48 24.97 -4.26
CA MET A 500 10.55 23.68 -4.95
C MET A 500 9.71 23.70 -6.25
N ARG A 501 8.52 24.31 -6.22
CA ARG A 501 7.65 24.50 -7.40
C ARG A 501 8.24 25.42 -8.46
N ARG A 502 8.79 26.55 -8.05
CA ARG A 502 9.45 27.49 -8.98
C ARG A 502 10.64 26.83 -9.67
N ASN A 503 11.36 25.96 -8.94
CA ASN A 503 12.46 25.16 -9.47
C ASN A 503 11.98 24.11 -10.48
N GLU A 504 10.90 23.38 -10.18
CA GLU A 504 10.25 22.40 -11.07
C GLU A 504 9.90 23.02 -12.44
N PHE A 505 9.27 24.20 -12.45
CA PHE A 505 8.77 24.86 -13.66
C PHE A 505 9.77 25.81 -14.34
N ASP A 506 11.01 25.87 -13.85
CA ASP A 506 12.10 26.69 -14.42
C ASP A 506 11.73 28.17 -14.59
N LEU A 507 11.11 28.78 -13.58
CA LEU A 507 10.58 30.13 -13.75
C LEU A 507 11.69 31.16 -14.00
N ASP A 508 12.73 31.17 -13.15
CA ASP A 508 13.90 32.06 -13.27
C ASP A 508 15.09 31.49 -12.46
N GLU A 509 16.33 31.82 -12.86
CA GLU A 509 17.56 31.42 -12.18
C GLU A 509 17.68 32.03 -10.77
N CYS A 510 17.14 33.24 -10.54
CA CYS A 510 17.16 33.87 -9.22
C CYS A 510 16.39 33.06 -8.14
N TYR A 511 15.34 32.34 -8.52
CA TYR A 511 14.59 31.47 -7.59
C TYR A 511 15.33 30.19 -7.26
N GLN A 512 16.21 29.72 -8.16
CA GLN A 512 17.09 28.59 -7.89
C GLN A 512 18.13 28.98 -6.83
N GLU A 513 18.70 30.18 -6.94
CA GLU A 513 19.60 30.71 -5.92
C GLU A 513 18.89 30.89 -4.57
N GLU A 514 17.65 31.38 -4.58
CA GLU A 514 16.82 31.51 -3.37
C GLU A 514 16.57 30.15 -2.71
N LEU A 515 16.26 29.08 -3.47
CA LEU A 515 16.11 27.72 -2.95
C LEU A 515 17.39 27.22 -2.27
N ALA A 516 18.54 27.39 -2.92
CA ALA A 516 19.81 26.97 -2.36
C ALA A 516 20.22 27.77 -1.11
N GLU A 517 20.02 29.09 -1.14
CA GLU A 517 20.25 29.96 0.03
C GLU A 517 19.36 29.52 1.18
N TYR A 518 18.05 29.36 0.94
CA TYR A 518 17.08 29.00 1.95
C TYR A 518 17.40 27.64 2.60
N VAL A 519 17.67 26.61 1.80
CA VAL A 519 18.05 25.27 2.29
C VAL A 519 19.36 25.31 3.08
N ARG A 520 20.26 26.25 2.78
CA ARG A 520 21.52 26.45 3.50
C ARG A 520 21.36 27.27 4.78
N THR A 521 20.59 28.36 4.77
CA THR A 521 20.45 29.27 5.92
C THR A 521 19.48 28.75 6.96
N GLU A 522 18.35 28.20 6.52
CA GLU A 522 17.36 27.57 7.39
C GLU A 522 17.76 26.13 7.75
N LYS A 523 18.85 25.64 7.15
CA LYS A 523 19.45 24.34 7.43
C LYS A 523 18.45 23.19 7.24
N ILE A 524 17.69 23.29 6.16
CA ILE A 524 16.67 22.30 5.81
C ILE A 524 17.33 20.94 5.50
N PRO A 525 16.94 19.86 6.18
CA PRO A 525 17.46 18.53 5.92
C PRO A 525 16.86 17.94 4.63
N TYR A 526 17.53 16.93 4.09
CA TYR A 526 17.09 16.24 2.87
C TYR A 526 15.72 15.60 3.06
N GLU A 527 15.50 15.02 4.24
CA GLU A 527 14.29 14.32 4.65
C GLU A 527 13.07 15.25 4.57
N LEU A 528 13.20 16.53 4.93
CA LEU A 528 12.07 17.47 4.81
C LEU A 528 11.73 17.77 3.35
N ILE A 529 12.75 17.97 2.50
CA ILE A 529 12.54 18.17 1.05
C ILE A 529 11.85 16.93 0.46
N HIS A 530 12.29 15.74 0.88
CA HIS A 530 11.69 14.47 0.50
C HIS A 530 10.24 14.38 0.96
N MET A 531 9.93 14.60 2.25
CA MET A 531 8.57 14.53 2.78
C MET A 531 7.63 15.54 2.09
N ILE A 532 8.08 16.78 1.85
CA ILE A 532 7.27 17.77 1.13
C ILE A 532 6.99 17.30 -0.30
N SER A 533 7.98 16.71 -0.98
CA SER A 533 7.81 16.17 -2.33
C SER A 533 6.90 14.94 -2.38
N GLU A 534 6.87 14.12 -1.32
CA GLU A 534 5.95 12.98 -1.23
C GLU A 534 4.51 13.42 -1.13
N TYR A 535 4.28 14.54 -0.44
CA TYR A 535 2.96 15.04 -0.15
C TYR A 535 2.53 16.23 -1.03
N SER A 536 3.26 16.54 -2.10
CA SER A 536 2.91 17.60 -3.07
C SER A 536 2.96 17.06 -4.51
N ILE A 537 2.13 17.56 -5.46
CA ILE A 537 2.21 17.20 -6.91
C ILE A 537 3.47 17.74 -7.60
N ILE A 538 4.66 17.56 -7.06
CA ILE A 538 5.88 17.99 -7.74
C ILE A 538 6.26 16.91 -8.75
N ASN A 539 6.53 17.26 -10.01
CA ASN A 539 7.18 16.35 -10.95
C ASN A 539 8.57 16.00 -10.40
N LYS A 540 8.64 14.89 -9.65
CA LYS A 540 9.82 14.48 -8.88
C LYS A 540 11.04 14.34 -9.79
N LYS A 541 10.85 13.76 -10.98
CA LYS A 541 11.94 13.63 -11.96
C LYS A 541 12.51 14.99 -12.35
N GLU A 542 11.67 15.97 -12.69
CA GLU A 542 12.15 17.29 -13.11
C GLU A 542 12.68 18.13 -11.94
N PHE A 543 11.97 18.15 -10.81
CA PHE A 543 12.40 18.87 -9.62
C PHE A 543 13.73 18.35 -9.10
N TYR A 544 13.88 17.05 -8.84
CA TYR A 544 15.12 16.54 -8.22
C TYR A 544 16.33 16.73 -9.15
N ASN A 545 16.16 16.54 -10.47
CA ASN A 545 17.23 16.81 -11.43
C ASN A 545 17.70 18.28 -11.40
N ARG A 546 16.75 19.21 -11.34
CA ARG A 546 17.03 20.65 -11.33
C ARG A 546 17.57 21.10 -9.97
N ALA A 547 16.95 20.67 -8.87
CA ALA A 547 17.38 20.97 -7.51
C ALA A 547 18.79 20.44 -7.24
N ALA A 548 19.14 19.25 -7.74
CA ALA A 548 20.50 18.74 -7.66
C ALA A 548 21.51 19.67 -8.36
N TYR A 549 21.19 20.09 -9.59
CA TYR A 549 22.02 21.05 -10.32
C TYR A 549 22.11 22.42 -9.61
N THR A 550 21.00 22.90 -9.04
CA THR A 550 20.94 24.11 -8.21
C THR A 550 21.86 24.01 -6.99
N PHE A 551 21.82 22.90 -6.25
CA PHE A 551 22.68 22.66 -5.09
C PHE A 551 24.15 22.47 -5.48
N TYR A 552 24.42 21.83 -6.62
CA TYR A 552 25.75 21.78 -7.21
C TYR A 552 26.32 23.19 -7.49
N LYS A 553 25.57 24.07 -8.15
CA LYS A 553 26.00 25.47 -8.40
C LYS A 553 26.29 26.21 -7.08
N ALA A 554 25.50 25.94 -6.05
CA ALA A 554 25.66 26.51 -4.71
C ALA A 554 26.76 25.83 -3.87
N LYS A 555 27.51 24.86 -4.42
CA LYS A 555 28.57 24.08 -3.76
C LYS A 555 28.08 23.21 -2.59
N MET A 556 26.82 22.83 -2.60
CA MET A 556 26.18 21.91 -1.66
C MET A 556 26.18 20.50 -2.24
N TYR A 557 27.39 19.95 -2.43
CA TYR A 557 27.60 18.72 -3.22
C TYR A 557 26.99 17.47 -2.57
N ASP A 558 27.02 17.41 -1.24
CA ASP A 558 26.35 16.38 -0.43
C ASP A 558 24.84 16.32 -0.71
N LYS A 559 24.16 17.47 -0.64
CA LYS A 559 22.71 17.55 -0.90
C LYS A 559 22.39 17.29 -2.38
N SER A 560 23.26 17.72 -3.30
CA SER A 560 23.13 17.40 -4.73
C SER A 560 23.22 15.89 -4.99
N VAL A 561 24.20 15.21 -4.38
CA VAL A 561 24.36 13.76 -4.46
C VAL A 561 23.13 13.05 -3.87
N MET A 562 22.67 13.44 -2.68
CA MET A 562 21.50 12.81 -2.05
C MET A 562 20.25 12.87 -2.94
N LEU A 563 20.01 14.00 -3.63
CA LEU A 563 18.91 14.11 -4.58
C LEU A 563 19.06 13.19 -5.80
N LEU A 564 20.28 12.96 -6.30
CA LEU A 564 20.53 12.19 -7.53
C LEU A 564 20.57 10.67 -7.31
N PHE A 565 20.65 10.20 -6.07
CA PHE A 565 20.71 8.77 -5.71
C PHE A 565 19.36 8.18 -5.26
N ASP A 566 18.26 8.96 -5.29
CA ASP A 566 16.92 8.45 -5.00
C ASP A 566 16.33 7.72 -6.23
N GLU A 567 16.69 6.44 -6.38
CA GLU A 567 16.32 5.56 -7.51
C GLU A 567 14.79 5.39 -7.66
N ASN A 568 14.01 5.68 -6.62
CA ASN A 568 12.55 5.64 -6.69
C ASN A 568 11.96 6.85 -7.43
N LYS A 569 12.71 7.96 -7.53
CA LYS A 569 12.22 9.26 -8.03
C LYS A 569 12.90 9.70 -9.31
N ILE A 570 14.11 9.21 -9.54
CA ILE A 570 14.93 9.52 -10.69
C ILE A 570 15.42 8.22 -11.32
N ASP A 571 15.27 8.13 -12.64
CA ASP A 571 15.86 7.03 -13.41
C ASP A 571 17.39 7.18 -13.41
N PRO A 572 18.15 6.25 -12.78
CA PRO A 572 19.60 6.33 -12.70
C PRO A 572 20.28 6.17 -14.07
N SER A 573 19.53 5.76 -15.10
CA SER A 573 20.01 5.69 -16.48
C SER A 573 19.72 6.95 -17.31
N ASP A 574 19.01 7.95 -16.79
CA ASP A 574 18.77 9.22 -17.49
C ASP A 574 20.08 9.98 -17.70
N SER A 575 20.33 10.40 -18.94
CA SER A 575 21.58 11.05 -19.32
C SER A 575 21.86 12.34 -18.54
N ARG A 576 20.81 13.09 -18.13
CA ARG A 576 20.97 14.31 -17.31
C ARG A 576 21.41 13.99 -15.89
N VAL A 577 20.90 12.89 -15.33
CA VAL A 577 21.25 12.41 -13.99
C VAL A 577 22.70 11.96 -13.96
N LEU A 578 23.09 11.13 -14.92
CA LEU A 578 24.47 10.67 -15.06
C LEU A 578 25.46 11.83 -15.24
N TYR A 579 25.06 12.86 -16.00
CA TYR A 579 25.88 14.05 -16.18
C TYR A 579 25.97 14.90 -14.91
N ASN A 580 24.86 15.12 -14.21
CA ASN A 580 24.83 15.86 -12.96
C ASN A 580 25.60 15.14 -11.83
N LEU A 581 25.53 13.80 -11.77
CA LEU A 581 26.33 12.97 -10.89
C LEU A 581 27.82 13.11 -11.20
N TYR A 582 28.19 13.04 -12.48
CA TYR A 582 29.57 13.30 -12.91
C TYR A 582 30.07 14.66 -12.44
N LEU A 583 29.34 15.74 -12.74
CA LEU A 583 29.73 17.11 -12.37
C LEU A 583 29.88 17.26 -10.85
N THR A 584 28.89 16.79 -10.10
CA THR A 584 28.85 16.93 -8.65
C THR A 584 29.98 16.14 -7.99
N LEU A 585 30.18 14.87 -8.36
CA LEU A 585 31.21 14.02 -7.79
C LEU A 585 32.63 14.49 -8.17
N TYR A 586 32.79 15.02 -9.38
CA TYR A 586 34.07 15.56 -9.82
C TYR A 586 34.51 16.77 -8.98
N GLU A 587 33.60 17.71 -8.73
CA GLU A 587 33.86 18.89 -7.90
C GLU A 587 33.92 18.56 -6.39
N ALA A 588 33.21 17.51 -5.94
CA ALA A 588 33.32 16.99 -4.58
C ALA A 588 34.65 16.25 -4.30
N GLY A 589 35.43 15.94 -5.34
CA GLY A 589 36.74 15.26 -5.21
C GLY A 589 36.73 13.76 -5.47
N GLU A 590 35.57 13.16 -5.73
CA GLU A 590 35.35 11.73 -6.01
C GLU A 590 35.64 11.37 -7.48
N LYS A 591 36.86 11.66 -7.91
CA LYS A 591 37.25 11.67 -9.34
C LYS A 591 37.12 10.32 -10.05
N GLU A 592 37.35 9.19 -9.35
CA GLU A 592 37.25 7.86 -9.96
C GLU A 592 35.79 7.45 -10.17
N LEU A 593 34.92 7.75 -9.20
CA LEU A 593 33.48 7.52 -9.33
C LEU A 593 32.87 8.45 -10.39
N ALA A 594 33.28 9.72 -10.42
CA ALA A 594 32.84 10.68 -11.45
C ALA A 594 33.18 10.21 -12.88
N LYS A 595 34.37 9.59 -13.08
CA LYS A 595 34.75 9.01 -14.38
C LYS A 595 33.84 7.85 -14.80
N GLN A 596 33.35 7.05 -13.87
CA GLN A 596 32.43 5.94 -14.15
C GLN A 596 31.10 6.47 -14.69
N TYR A 597 30.52 7.49 -14.05
CA TYR A 597 29.29 8.12 -14.53
C TYR A 597 29.49 8.87 -15.86
N LEU A 598 30.63 9.55 -16.05
CA LEU A 598 30.97 10.15 -17.34
C LEU A 598 31.10 9.11 -18.46
N PHE A 599 31.63 7.93 -18.15
CA PHE A 599 31.73 6.82 -19.10
C PHE A 599 30.34 6.29 -19.48
N GLN A 600 29.46 6.06 -18.50
CA GLN A 600 28.07 5.64 -18.74
C GLN A 600 27.29 6.67 -19.56
N TYR A 601 27.40 7.96 -19.22
CA TYR A 601 26.85 9.07 -19.99
C TYR A 601 27.30 9.03 -21.46
N ARG A 602 28.60 8.84 -21.71
CA ARG A 602 29.17 8.77 -23.06
C ARG A 602 28.71 7.53 -23.84
N GLN A 603 28.46 6.40 -23.17
CA GLN A 603 27.91 5.22 -23.84
C GLN A 603 26.48 5.47 -24.33
N LEU A 604 25.64 6.09 -23.49
CA LEU A 604 24.26 6.44 -23.83
C LEU A 604 24.16 7.51 -24.93
N ASN A 605 25.15 8.39 -25.04
CA ASN A 605 25.15 9.52 -25.98
C ASN A 605 26.17 9.34 -27.12
N SER A 606 26.39 8.11 -27.58
CA SER A 606 27.40 7.77 -28.59
C SER A 606 27.08 8.23 -30.02
N ASP A 607 25.87 8.75 -30.28
CA ASP A 607 25.51 9.50 -31.49
C ASP A 607 25.67 11.02 -31.24
N GLU A 608 26.75 11.58 -31.78
CA GLU A 608 27.31 12.91 -31.46
C GLU A 608 26.46 14.13 -31.91
N GLU A 609 25.18 13.97 -32.25
CA GLU A 609 24.31 15.09 -32.65
C GLU A 609 23.20 15.48 -31.65
N GLU A 610 22.86 14.63 -30.66
CA GLU A 610 21.83 14.96 -29.66
C GLU A 610 22.39 15.45 -28.31
N ALA A 611 23.62 15.06 -27.94
CA ALA A 611 24.22 15.42 -26.65
C ALA A 611 24.54 16.92 -26.49
N VAL A 612 24.69 17.65 -27.59
CA VAL A 612 24.89 19.11 -27.62
C VAL A 612 23.58 19.84 -27.95
N ASN A 613 22.53 19.14 -28.40
CA ASN A 613 21.20 19.69 -28.67
C ASN A 613 20.17 19.41 -27.56
N GLY A 614 20.51 18.65 -26.51
CA GLY A 614 19.66 18.44 -25.32
C GLY A 614 19.32 19.71 -24.51
N PHE A 615 19.91 20.85 -24.87
CA PHE A 615 19.57 22.20 -24.37
C PHE A 615 18.84 23.08 -25.40
N LYS A 616 18.25 22.48 -26.44
CA LYS A 616 17.30 23.17 -27.30
C LYS A 616 15.87 23.00 -26.78
N LEU A 617 15.55 23.86 -25.82
CA LEU A 617 14.24 24.49 -25.65
C LEU A 617 13.90 25.34 -26.90
N LEU A 618 13.97 24.70 -28.08
CA LEU A 618 13.98 25.31 -29.40
C LEU A 618 13.16 24.41 -30.33
N ASN A 619 11.86 24.33 -29.99
CA ASN A 619 10.78 24.38 -30.98
C ASN A 619 9.49 24.98 -30.40
N ARG A 620 9.60 25.81 -29.34
CA ARG A 620 8.56 26.78 -28.96
C ARG A 620 9.03 28.23 -29.00
N ASN A 621 10.33 28.52 -28.91
CA ASN A 621 10.86 29.87 -29.15
C ASN A 621 10.71 30.29 -30.62
N GLN A 622 10.81 29.37 -31.57
CA GLN A 622 10.59 29.64 -33.00
C GLN A 622 9.09 29.84 -33.30
N GLN A 623 8.20 29.03 -32.70
CA GLN A 623 6.75 29.27 -32.72
C GLN A 623 6.34 30.55 -31.98
N ALA A 624 7.02 30.92 -30.89
CA ALA A 624 6.74 32.14 -30.13
C ALA A 624 7.20 33.40 -30.88
N GLU A 625 8.28 33.34 -31.65
CA GLU A 625 8.67 34.42 -32.57
C GLU A 625 7.74 34.48 -33.79
N GLU A 626 7.30 33.35 -34.33
CA GLU A 626 6.31 33.28 -35.43
C GLU A 626 4.90 33.74 -34.99
N MET A 627 4.48 33.45 -33.74
CA MET A 627 3.20 33.89 -33.17
C MET A 627 3.26 35.34 -32.65
N LYS A 628 4.42 35.84 -32.21
CA LYS A 628 4.63 37.28 -31.94
C LYS A 628 4.41 38.14 -33.21
N ALA A 629 4.57 37.55 -34.40
CA ALA A 629 4.33 38.20 -35.68
C ALA A 629 2.85 38.17 -36.14
N MET A 630 1.97 37.45 -35.44
CA MET A 630 0.53 37.47 -35.71
C MET A 630 -0.10 38.73 -35.11
N ASN A 631 -0.55 39.61 -35.98
CA ASN A 631 -1.14 40.90 -35.62
C ASN A 631 -2.53 40.69 -34.98
N THR A 632 -2.57 40.44 -33.66
CA THR A 632 -3.82 40.40 -32.89
C THR A 632 -4.32 41.83 -32.65
N SER A 633 -5.63 42.05 -32.84
CA SER A 633 -6.27 43.32 -32.44
C SER A 633 -5.97 43.62 -30.97
N SER A 634 -5.81 44.89 -30.59
CA SER A 634 -5.61 45.27 -29.18
C SER A 634 -6.72 44.68 -28.29
N LYS A 635 -6.35 43.77 -27.39
CA LYS A 635 -7.24 43.08 -26.44
C LYS A 635 -6.70 43.21 -25.03
N LYS A 636 -7.58 43.33 -24.05
CA LYS A 636 -7.20 43.41 -22.63
C LYS A 636 -7.70 42.18 -21.87
N PHE A 637 -6.82 41.57 -21.09
CA PHE A 637 -7.12 40.50 -20.13
C PHE A 637 -7.12 41.07 -18.72
N CYS A 638 -8.11 40.70 -17.90
CA CYS A 638 -8.14 41.03 -16.49
C CYS A 638 -8.20 39.77 -15.64
N PHE A 639 -7.18 39.53 -14.82
CA PHE A 639 -7.18 38.52 -13.78
C PHE A 639 -7.89 39.06 -12.55
N ILE A 640 -8.93 38.38 -12.10
CA ILE A 640 -9.77 38.75 -10.97
C ILE A 640 -9.60 37.69 -9.88
N ILE A 641 -9.05 38.10 -8.74
CA ILE A 641 -8.71 37.22 -7.63
C ILE A 641 -9.38 37.76 -6.36
N CYS A 642 -10.15 36.92 -5.68
CA CYS A 642 -10.62 37.22 -4.33
C CYS A 642 -9.67 36.53 -3.36
N THR A 643 -9.03 37.27 -2.46
CA THR A 643 -7.94 36.73 -1.64
C THR A 643 -7.99 37.22 -0.20
N ASN A 644 -7.74 36.30 0.72
CA ASN A 644 -7.50 36.59 2.13
C ASN A 644 -6.11 36.10 2.59
N ASN A 645 -5.33 35.50 1.68
CA ASN A 645 -4.00 34.96 1.94
C ASN A 645 -2.98 35.64 1.01
N GLU A 646 -2.16 36.51 1.60
CA GLU A 646 -1.17 37.31 0.87
C GLU A 646 -0.05 36.46 0.24
N ALA A 647 0.30 35.31 0.84
CA ALA A 647 1.34 34.43 0.32
C ALA A 647 0.88 33.78 -0.99
N TYR A 648 -0.30 33.17 -0.98
CA TYR A 648 -0.93 32.59 -2.16
C TYR A 648 -1.19 33.62 -3.26
N PHE A 649 -1.68 34.82 -2.90
CA PHE A 649 -1.84 35.90 -3.87
C PHE A 649 -0.51 36.36 -4.49
N SER A 650 0.57 36.39 -3.70
CA SER A 650 1.90 36.74 -4.20
C SER A 650 2.46 35.68 -5.14
N GLU A 651 2.24 34.39 -4.83
CA GLU A 651 2.61 33.29 -5.71
C GLU A 651 1.80 33.33 -7.02
N CYS A 652 0.49 33.52 -6.95
CA CYS A 652 -0.36 33.70 -8.14
C CYS A 652 0.15 34.81 -9.06
N LYS A 653 0.47 35.99 -8.50
CA LYS A 653 1.01 37.12 -9.28
C LYS A 653 2.33 36.76 -9.95
N LEU A 654 3.19 35.99 -9.27
CA LEU A 654 4.44 35.52 -9.84
C LEU A 654 4.16 34.69 -11.10
N TYR A 655 3.30 33.67 -11.03
CA TYR A 655 2.96 32.85 -12.20
C TYR A 655 2.28 33.64 -13.32
N ILE A 656 1.40 34.59 -13.00
CA ILE A 656 0.79 35.49 -14.00
C ILE A 656 1.87 36.31 -14.72
N SER A 657 2.90 36.78 -14.01
CA SER A 657 4.00 37.55 -14.61
C SER A 657 4.88 36.74 -15.57
N GLN A 658 4.81 35.41 -15.50
CA GLN A 658 5.55 34.49 -16.36
C GLN A 658 4.82 34.12 -17.65
N LEU A 659 3.58 34.59 -17.83
CA LEU A 659 2.80 34.35 -19.05
C LEU A 659 3.39 35.14 -20.23
N TYR A 660 3.46 34.49 -21.38
CA TYR A 660 3.71 35.17 -22.64
C TYR A 660 2.47 35.94 -23.07
N ILE A 661 2.62 37.26 -23.16
CA ILE A 661 1.53 38.16 -23.57
C ILE A 661 1.48 38.21 -25.11
N PRO A 662 0.33 37.89 -25.74
CA PRO A 662 0.17 38.06 -27.19
C PRO A 662 0.40 39.51 -27.62
N HIS A 663 0.97 39.71 -28.82
CA HIS A 663 1.36 41.04 -29.28
C HIS A 663 0.18 42.03 -29.29
N GLY A 664 0.37 43.19 -28.66
CA GLY A 664 -0.66 44.24 -28.57
C GLY A 664 -1.77 43.96 -27.54
N CYS A 665 -1.67 42.87 -26.78
CA CYS A 665 -2.55 42.61 -25.64
C CYS A 665 -1.99 43.23 -24.34
N GLU A 666 -2.88 43.55 -23.41
CA GLU A 666 -2.55 44.08 -22.09
C GLU A 666 -3.11 43.17 -20.99
N ILE A 667 -2.43 43.15 -19.85
CA ILE A 667 -2.86 42.42 -18.64
C ILE A 667 -3.14 43.41 -17.52
N GLU A 668 -4.24 43.19 -16.81
CA GLU A 668 -4.62 43.84 -15.57
C GLU A 668 -4.86 42.78 -14.49
N ILE A 669 -4.49 43.07 -13.24
CA ILE A 669 -4.76 42.18 -12.09
C ILE A 669 -5.58 42.99 -11.08
N LEU A 670 -6.76 42.49 -10.74
CA LEU A 670 -7.64 43.05 -9.71
C LEU A 670 -7.79 42.05 -8.56
N ALA A 671 -7.44 42.50 -7.36
CA ALA A 671 -7.59 41.74 -6.13
C ALA A 671 -8.66 42.36 -5.24
N ILE A 672 -9.56 41.53 -4.70
CA ILE A 672 -10.53 41.93 -3.68
C ILE A 672 -10.16 41.23 -2.38
N THR A 673 -9.87 41.99 -1.33
CA THR A 673 -9.38 41.47 -0.03
C THR A 673 -10.38 41.55 1.11
N ASP A 674 -11.50 42.26 0.91
CA ASP A 674 -12.50 42.58 1.93
C ASP A 674 -13.91 42.10 1.54
N ALA A 675 -13.99 41.04 0.72
CA ALA A 675 -15.24 40.50 0.24
C ALA A 675 -16.05 39.81 1.34
N THR A 676 -17.37 40.03 1.34
CA THR A 676 -18.30 39.28 2.20
C THR A 676 -18.83 38.00 1.55
N GLY A 677 -18.60 37.83 0.25
CA GLY A 677 -18.97 36.67 -0.55
C GLY A 677 -18.38 36.77 -1.96
N ILE A 678 -18.16 35.63 -2.61
CA ILE A 678 -17.39 35.56 -3.86
C ILE A 678 -18.08 36.24 -5.05
N THR A 679 -19.42 36.11 -5.16
CA THR A 679 -20.20 36.74 -6.23
C THR A 679 -20.20 38.26 -6.14
N GLU A 680 -20.19 38.79 -4.92
CA GLU A 680 -20.11 40.23 -4.67
C GLU A 680 -18.71 40.73 -5.06
N ALA A 681 -17.66 40.04 -4.64
CA ALA A 681 -16.27 40.34 -5.00
C ALA A 681 -16.09 40.38 -6.52
N TYR A 682 -16.54 39.33 -7.21
CA TYR A 682 -16.41 39.21 -8.65
C TYR A 682 -17.26 40.23 -9.41
N ASN A 683 -18.46 40.57 -8.93
CA ASN A 683 -19.23 41.69 -9.48
C ASN A 683 -18.51 43.03 -9.31
N ARG A 684 -17.91 43.26 -8.14
CA ARG A 684 -17.18 44.49 -7.82
C ARG A 684 -15.97 44.65 -8.74
N ALA A 685 -15.17 43.59 -8.90
CA ALA A 685 -14.01 43.58 -9.79
C ALA A 685 -14.41 43.66 -11.27
N MET A 686 -15.43 42.92 -11.70
CA MET A 686 -15.93 42.95 -13.08
C MET A 686 -16.34 44.35 -13.52
N LYS A 687 -16.95 45.15 -12.63
CA LYS A 687 -17.34 46.55 -12.91
C LYS A 687 -16.16 47.52 -12.94
N GLN A 688 -15.02 47.16 -12.35
CA GLN A 688 -13.83 48.00 -12.32
C GLN A 688 -12.97 47.84 -13.57
N SER A 689 -13.07 46.71 -14.28
CA SER A 689 -12.30 46.45 -15.50
C SER A 689 -13.14 46.56 -16.77
N ASN A 690 -12.55 47.19 -17.79
CA ASN A 690 -13.06 47.22 -19.16
C ASN A 690 -12.44 46.13 -20.06
N ALA A 691 -11.78 45.12 -19.48
CA ALA A 691 -11.11 44.06 -20.22
C ALA A 691 -12.08 43.27 -21.12
N ASP A 692 -11.59 42.89 -22.31
CA ASP A 692 -12.29 42.05 -23.27
C ASP A 692 -12.50 40.63 -22.73
N TYR A 693 -11.50 40.12 -22.00
CA TYR A 693 -11.53 38.81 -21.37
C TYR A 693 -11.24 38.95 -19.88
N LYS A 694 -12.11 38.35 -19.05
CA LYS A 694 -11.96 38.37 -17.59
C LYS A 694 -11.72 36.95 -17.09
N ILE A 695 -10.60 36.75 -16.41
CA ILE A 695 -10.10 35.47 -15.89
C ILE A 695 -10.34 35.49 -14.38
N TYR A 696 -11.37 34.80 -13.92
CA TYR A 696 -11.66 34.61 -12.51
C TYR A 696 -10.94 33.35 -12.04
N MET A 697 -10.19 33.46 -10.96
CA MET A 697 -9.43 32.33 -10.43
C MET A 697 -9.38 32.38 -8.90
N HIS A 698 -9.17 31.21 -8.30
CA HIS A 698 -8.89 31.15 -6.86
C HIS A 698 -7.49 31.70 -6.56
N GLN A 699 -7.25 32.02 -5.29
CA GLN A 699 -5.98 32.60 -4.84
C GLN A 699 -4.82 31.59 -4.79
N ASP A 700 -5.14 30.29 -4.85
CA ASP A 700 -4.26 29.13 -4.73
C ASP A 700 -4.05 28.43 -6.09
N VAL A 701 -4.18 29.18 -7.19
CA VAL A 701 -4.05 28.68 -8.56
C VAL A 701 -2.79 29.22 -9.24
N MET A 702 -1.88 28.31 -9.62
CA MET A 702 -0.63 28.63 -10.31
C MET A 702 -0.75 28.34 -11.81
N LEU A 703 -0.50 29.33 -12.66
CA LEU A 703 -0.63 29.20 -14.12
C LEU A 703 0.65 28.62 -14.74
N VAL A 704 0.66 27.31 -14.99
CA VAL A 704 1.85 26.57 -15.44
C VAL A 704 2.04 26.59 -16.96
N ASN A 705 0.97 26.79 -17.74
CA ASN A 705 1.09 27.01 -19.18
C ASN A 705 1.35 28.48 -19.50
N ARG A 706 2.60 28.84 -19.78
CA ARG A 706 2.99 30.21 -20.16
C ARG A 706 2.32 30.73 -21.44
N TYR A 707 1.73 29.86 -22.26
CA TYR A 707 1.05 30.22 -23.52
C TYR A 707 -0.48 30.27 -23.41
N MET A 708 -1.05 30.06 -22.23
CA MET A 708 -2.50 29.99 -22.01
C MET A 708 -3.31 31.14 -22.63
N LEU A 709 -2.78 32.36 -22.66
CA LEU A 709 -3.46 33.52 -23.26
C LEU A 709 -3.67 33.36 -24.78
N PHE A 710 -2.77 32.68 -25.48
CA PHE A 710 -2.93 32.36 -26.90
C PHE A 710 -4.04 31.34 -27.09
N ASP A 711 -4.08 30.30 -26.26
CA ASP A 711 -5.11 29.28 -26.30
C ASP A 711 -6.51 29.89 -26.04
N ILE A 712 -6.62 30.79 -25.06
CA ILE A 712 -7.87 31.53 -24.77
C ILE A 712 -8.36 32.31 -26.01
N LEU A 713 -7.46 33.03 -26.68
CA LEU A 713 -7.81 33.77 -27.91
C LEU A 713 -8.25 32.84 -29.03
N GLN A 714 -7.54 31.73 -29.21
CA GLN A 714 -7.89 30.73 -30.20
C GLN A 714 -9.29 30.18 -29.95
N ILE A 715 -9.58 29.74 -28.73
CA ILE A 715 -10.87 29.14 -28.38
C ILE A 715 -12.03 30.12 -28.59
N PHE A 716 -11.92 31.35 -28.12
CA PHE A 716 -12.97 32.37 -28.35
C PHE A 716 -13.13 32.75 -29.83
N SER A 717 -12.11 32.52 -30.67
CA SER A 717 -12.20 32.77 -32.12
C SER A 717 -12.92 31.67 -32.90
N LEU A 718 -13.02 30.45 -32.34
CA LEU A 718 -13.64 29.30 -33.01
C LEU A 718 -15.16 29.43 -33.14
N ASP A 719 -15.83 29.97 -32.11
CA ASP A 719 -17.26 30.21 -32.12
C ASP A 719 -17.63 31.45 -31.28
N SER A 720 -18.22 32.44 -31.94
CA SER A 720 -18.70 33.68 -31.31
C SER A 720 -19.73 33.49 -30.18
N LYS A 721 -20.34 32.31 -30.07
CA LYS A 721 -21.24 31.94 -28.98
C LYS A 721 -20.51 31.46 -27.73
N ILE A 722 -19.20 31.18 -27.77
CA ILE A 722 -18.44 30.80 -26.58
C ILE A 722 -18.34 32.02 -25.66
N GLY A 723 -18.98 31.91 -24.49
CA GLY A 723 -19.04 32.99 -23.50
C GLY A 723 -18.17 32.72 -22.29
N LEU A 724 -17.99 31.45 -21.92
CA LEU A 724 -17.30 31.01 -20.71
C LEU A 724 -16.45 29.78 -21.01
N ILE A 725 -15.19 29.81 -20.58
CA ILE A 725 -14.21 28.73 -20.64
C ILE A 725 -13.88 28.31 -19.19
N GLY A 726 -13.84 27.02 -18.91
CA GLY A 726 -13.30 26.46 -17.67
C GLY A 726 -12.24 25.39 -17.92
N VAL A 727 -11.61 24.93 -16.85
CA VAL A 727 -10.61 23.84 -16.90
C VAL A 727 -11.11 22.54 -16.27
N ALA A 728 -12.24 22.59 -15.57
CA ALA A 728 -12.93 21.44 -15.00
C ALA A 728 -14.44 21.69 -15.02
N GLY A 729 -15.24 20.63 -15.12
CA GLY A 729 -16.70 20.74 -15.17
C GLY A 729 -17.37 19.46 -15.70
N THR A 730 -18.65 19.56 -16.03
CA THR A 730 -19.44 18.41 -16.47
C THR A 730 -20.29 18.73 -17.70
N THR A 731 -20.32 17.78 -18.64
CA THR A 731 -21.23 17.80 -19.79
C THR A 731 -22.68 17.55 -19.40
N ARG A 732 -22.93 17.09 -18.16
CA ARG A 732 -24.26 16.83 -17.65
C ARG A 732 -24.35 17.19 -16.16
N MET A 733 -25.04 18.28 -15.85
CA MET A 733 -25.23 18.70 -14.47
C MET A 733 -26.23 17.77 -13.76
N PRO A 734 -25.86 17.14 -12.63
CA PRO A 734 -26.77 16.24 -11.93
C PRO A 734 -27.93 16.98 -11.26
N GLU A 735 -29.09 16.33 -11.14
CA GLU A 735 -30.27 16.91 -10.46
C GLU A 735 -29.99 17.30 -9.01
N ASN A 736 -29.00 16.64 -8.43
CA ASN A 736 -28.56 16.84 -7.07
C ASN A 736 -27.72 18.14 -6.93
N GLY A 737 -27.32 18.80 -8.02
CA GLY A 737 -26.58 20.07 -8.01
C GLY A 737 -25.09 19.96 -7.67
N VAL A 738 -24.53 18.76 -7.55
CA VAL A 738 -23.11 18.50 -7.30
C VAL A 738 -22.51 17.92 -8.57
N TRP A 739 -21.68 18.70 -9.26
CA TRP A 739 -21.28 18.37 -10.63
C TRP A 739 -20.41 17.11 -10.74
N TRP A 740 -19.79 16.67 -9.64
CA TRP A 740 -18.88 15.50 -9.57
C TRP A 740 -19.48 14.23 -8.94
N GLU A 741 -20.80 14.17 -8.71
CA GLU A 741 -21.47 13.05 -8.01
C GLU A 741 -22.30 12.12 -8.94
N ASP A 742 -22.18 12.25 -10.26
CA ASP A 742 -22.87 11.40 -11.27
C ASP A 742 -21.84 10.53 -12.03
N ASP A 743 -22.20 10.01 -13.21
CA ASP A 743 -21.33 9.15 -14.03
C ASP A 743 -20.04 9.86 -14.49
N GLU A 744 -18.87 9.35 -14.08
CA GLU A 744 -17.55 9.93 -14.40
C GLU A 744 -17.35 10.20 -15.89
N LYS A 745 -18.05 9.50 -16.80
CA LYS A 745 -17.98 9.73 -18.25
C LYS A 745 -18.38 11.15 -18.69
N ASP A 746 -19.20 11.82 -17.88
CA ASP A 746 -19.72 13.15 -18.20
C ASP A 746 -18.82 14.27 -17.64
N ASP A 747 -17.87 13.93 -16.77
CA ASP A 747 -16.98 14.85 -16.06
C ASP A 747 -15.66 15.06 -16.79
N TYR A 748 -15.23 16.30 -16.87
CA TYR A 748 -14.01 16.70 -17.56
C TYR A 748 -13.15 17.51 -16.61
N ARG A 749 -11.86 17.15 -16.50
CA ARG A 749 -10.91 17.85 -15.64
C ARG A 749 -9.55 17.91 -16.36
N GLU A 750 -9.03 19.12 -16.53
CA GLU A 750 -7.77 19.40 -17.21
C GLU A 750 -6.94 20.38 -16.35
N LEU A 751 -6.58 19.97 -15.12
CA LEU A 751 -5.66 20.68 -14.23
C LEU A 751 -4.83 19.73 -13.33
N TYR A 752 -3.78 20.25 -12.70
CA TYR A 752 -3.11 19.57 -11.58
C TYR A 752 -3.75 19.97 -10.25
N GLN A 753 -4.15 19.02 -9.41
CA GLN A 753 -4.83 19.33 -8.13
C GLN A 753 -4.05 18.83 -6.92
N ASP A 754 -3.35 19.73 -6.26
CA ASP A 754 -2.45 19.44 -5.15
C ASP A 754 -3.25 19.51 -3.85
N VAL A 755 -3.20 18.47 -3.02
CA VAL A 755 -3.61 18.54 -1.61
C VAL A 755 -2.34 18.37 -0.81
N ILE A 756 -2.23 19.00 0.37
CA ILE A 756 -1.06 18.92 1.27
C ILE A 756 -0.56 17.47 1.50
N LEU A 757 -1.34 16.44 1.17
CA LEU A 757 -1.11 15.02 1.49
C LEU A 757 -1.44 14.07 0.32
N GLY A 758 -1.64 14.59 -0.89
CA GLY A 758 -2.09 13.78 -2.01
C GLY A 758 -2.02 14.53 -3.33
N ALA A 759 -1.35 13.91 -4.29
CA ALA A 759 -1.13 14.44 -5.62
C ALA A 759 -1.92 13.64 -6.65
N GLU A 760 -3.09 14.12 -7.07
CA GLU A 760 -3.81 13.50 -8.19
C GLU A 760 -3.63 14.35 -9.47
N SER A 761 -3.07 13.71 -10.49
CA SER A 761 -3.26 14.16 -11.87
C SER A 761 -4.75 14.04 -12.18
N SER A 762 -5.46 15.16 -12.16
CA SER A 762 -6.92 15.14 -12.24
C SER A 762 -7.48 14.93 -13.65
N ARG A 763 -6.71 14.39 -14.62
CA ARG A 763 -7.22 14.23 -15.98
C ARG A 763 -8.34 13.18 -16.05
N ILE A 764 -9.57 13.65 -15.92
CA ILE A 764 -10.80 12.88 -16.11
C ILE A 764 -11.35 13.29 -17.48
N ASN A 765 -11.50 12.30 -18.38
CA ASN A 765 -11.90 12.45 -19.78
C ASN A 765 -11.14 13.54 -20.56
N GLU A 766 -10.19 13.14 -21.41
CA GLU A 766 -9.45 14.09 -22.25
C GLU A 766 -10.34 14.71 -23.33
N VAL A 767 -10.26 16.04 -23.49
CA VAL A 767 -10.93 16.74 -24.59
C VAL A 767 -10.17 16.47 -25.90
N LYS A 768 -10.77 15.71 -26.81
CA LYS A 768 -10.11 15.28 -28.05
C LYS A 768 -10.17 16.33 -29.18
N GLU A 769 -11.29 17.04 -29.26
CA GLU A 769 -11.56 18.13 -30.21
C GLU A 769 -10.99 19.47 -29.71
N ASP A 770 -11.14 20.59 -30.42
CA ASP A 770 -10.64 21.89 -29.95
C ASP A 770 -11.24 22.31 -28.59
N PHE A 771 -12.51 21.97 -28.37
CA PHE A 771 -13.22 22.14 -27.09
C PHE A 771 -14.41 21.18 -26.99
N ILE A 772 -14.92 20.99 -25.78
CA ILE A 772 -16.21 20.35 -25.51
C ILE A 772 -17.18 21.33 -24.85
N GLU A 773 -18.45 21.30 -25.25
CA GLU A 773 -19.51 22.09 -24.61
C GLU A 773 -19.99 21.38 -23.34
N VAL A 774 -20.04 22.12 -22.23
CA VAL A 774 -20.40 21.62 -20.90
C VAL A 774 -21.58 22.39 -20.31
N GLU A 775 -22.26 21.79 -19.34
CA GLU A 775 -23.39 22.45 -18.65
C GLU A 775 -22.93 23.35 -17.50
N ALA A 776 -21.83 22.97 -16.86
CA ALA A 776 -21.24 23.71 -15.76
C ALA A 776 -19.72 23.52 -15.72
N VAL A 777 -19.01 24.57 -15.27
CA VAL A 777 -17.57 24.52 -14.96
C VAL A 777 -17.33 24.86 -13.49
N ASP A 778 -16.23 24.34 -12.96
CA ASP A 778 -15.75 24.61 -11.62
C ASP A 778 -15.11 26.01 -11.50
N GLY A 779 -15.24 26.60 -10.32
CA GLY A 779 -14.76 27.95 -10.03
C GLY A 779 -13.24 28.12 -9.95
N VAL A 780 -12.44 27.03 -9.93
CA VAL A 780 -10.97 27.10 -9.84
C VAL A 780 -10.38 28.10 -10.84
N LEU A 781 -10.85 28.04 -12.10
CA LEU A 781 -10.42 28.96 -13.16
C LEU A 781 -11.52 29.08 -14.22
N MET A 782 -12.06 30.29 -14.37
CA MET A 782 -13.15 30.63 -15.29
C MET A 782 -12.76 31.83 -16.14
N VAL A 783 -12.79 31.71 -17.46
CA VAL A 783 -12.49 32.81 -18.40
C VAL A 783 -13.75 33.20 -19.16
N THR A 784 -14.09 34.49 -19.13
CA THR A 784 -15.30 35.01 -19.78
C THR A 784 -14.97 36.02 -20.87
N SER A 785 -15.79 36.05 -21.92
CA SER A 785 -15.75 37.07 -22.99
C SER A 785 -16.94 38.05 -22.94
N LYS A 786 -17.80 37.91 -21.91
CA LYS A 786 -19.03 38.68 -21.70
C LYS A 786 -19.21 39.00 -20.22
N ASP A 787 -19.71 40.20 -19.94
CA ASP A 787 -20.06 40.59 -18.58
C ASP A 787 -21.50 40.19 -18.26
N ILE A 788 -21.63 39.08 -17.54
CA ILE A 788 -22.90 38.62 -16.96
C ILE A 788 -22.81 38.80 -15.43
N PRO A 789 -23.72 39.55 -14.80
CA PRO A 789 -23.71 39.74 -13.36
C PRO A 789 -23.74 38.41 -12.60
N TRP A 790 -22.80 38.24 -11.69
CA TRP A 790 -22.80 37.14 -10.73
C TRP A 790 -24.02 37.27 -9.82
N ARG A 791 -24.67 36.16 -9.48
CA ARG A 791 -25.94 36.12 -8.74
C ARG A 791 -25.78 36.42 -7.23
N SER A 792 -25.20 37.58 -6.90
CA SER A 792 -25.03 38.07 -5.52
C SER A 792 -26.35 38.36 -4.79
N ASP A 793 -27.47 38.40 -5.53
CA ASP A 793 -28.82 38.44 -4.99
C ASP A 793 -29.26 37.10 -4.37
N ILE A 794 -28.65 35.98 -4.78
CA ILE A 794 -29.00 34.62 -4.35
C ILE A 794 -27.84 33.95 -3.59
N PHE A 795 -26.64 33.98 -4.16
CA PHE A 795 -25.45 33.30 -3.63
C PHE A 795 -24.54 34.31 -2.94
N THR A 796 -24.69 34.45 -1.63
CA THR A 796 -23.93 35.43 -0.82
C THR A 796 -22.70 34.83 -0.12
N GLY A 797 -22.46 33.53 -0.27
CA GLY A 797 -21.34 32.81 0.35
C GLY A 797 -20.19 32.54 -0.62
N TRP A 798 -19.55 31.38 -0.46
CA TRP A 798 -18.34 30.97 -1.21
C TRP A 798 -18.55 29.75 -2.12
N HIS A 799 -19.79 29.27 -2.27
CA HIS A 799 -20.10 28.01 -2.98
C HIS A 799 -21.19 28.19 -4.04
N HIS A 800 -21.17 27.35 -5.07
CA HIS A 800 -22.13 27.31 -6.19
C HIS A 800 -22.23 28.58 -7.03
N TYR A 801 -21.29 29.52 -6.86
CA TYR A 801 -21.22 30.75 -7.65
C TYR A 801 -20.78 30.47 -9.10
N ASP A 802 -19.97 29.44 -9.28
CA ASP A 802 -19.38 28.94 -10.52
C ASP A 802 -20.40 28.22 -11.41
N VAL A 803 -21.06 27.20 -10.86
CA VAL A 803 -22.09 26.43 -11.56
C VAL A 803 -23.32 27.30 -11.83
N SER A 804 -23.68 28.23 -10.94
CA SER A 804 -24.74 29.20 -11.21
C SER A 804 -24.36 30.18 -12.33
N GLN A 805 -23.10 30.63 -12.37
CA GLN A 805 -22.63 31.47 -13.45
C GLN A 805 -22.67 30.75 -14.80
N SER A 806 -22.30 29.46 -14.85
CA SER A 806 -22.46 28.65 -16.07
C SER A 806 -23.90 28.61 -16.56
N MET A 807 -24.86 28.42 -15.65
CA MET A 807 -26.29 28.45 -15.99
C MET A 807 -26.74 29.81 -16.52
N GLU A 808 -26.26 30.92 -15.96
CA GLU A 808 -26.61 32.27 -16.46
C GLU A 808 -26.03 32.54 -17.85
N PHE A 809 -24.81 32.07 -18.16
CA PHE A 809 -24.27 32.12 -19.53
C PHE A 809 -25.15 31.34 -20.52
N ARG A 810 -25.58 30.14 -20.14
CA ARG A 810 -26.49 29.31 -20.94
C ARG A 810 -27.86 29.96 -21.12
N ARG A 811 -28.44 30.55 -20.08
CA ARG A 811 -29.71 31.32 -20.14
C ARG A 811 -29.63 32.49 -21.14
N LYS A 812 -28.45 33.08 -21.32
CA LYS A 812 -28.19 34.15 -22.31
C LYS A 812 -27.85 33.63 -23.71
N GLY A 813 -27.83 32.31 -23.92
CA GLY A 813 -27.58 31.67 -25.21
C GLY A 813 -26.10 31.52 -25.57
N TYR A 814 -25.21 31.67 -24.59
CA TYR A 814 -23.77 31.42 -24.76
C TYR A 814 -23.41 29.98 -24.42
N LYS A 815 -22.37 29.47 -25.06
CA LYS A 815 -21.74 28.19 -24.75
C LYS A 815 -20.79 28.34 -23.58
N VAL A 816 -20.80 27.32 -22.73
CA VAL A 816 -19.81 27.07 -21.68
C VAL A 816 -18.97 25.91 -22.16
N VAL A 817 -17.64 26.04 -22.14
CA VAL A 817 -16.75 25.04 -22.76
C VAL A 817 -15.55 24.70 -21.89
N ILE A 818 -15.01 23.50 -22.08
CA ILE A 818 -13.68 23.12 -21.62
C ILE A 818 -12.81 22.90 -22.86
N PRO A 819 -11.66 23.58 -22.99
CA PRO A 819 -10.82 23.51 -24.17
C PRO A 819 -9.90 22.29 -24.09
N LYS A 820 -9.43 21.82 -25.24
CA LYS A 820 -8.33 20.86 -25.27
C LYS A 820 -7.03 21.50 -24.82
N GLN A 821 -6.37 20.83 -23.87
CA GLN A 821 -5.13 21.31 -23.28
C GLN A 821 -3.96 20.40 -23.69
N SER A 822 -3.09 20.91 -24.57
CA SER A 822 -1.84 20.21 -24.95
C SER A 822 -0.86 20.09 -23.77
N ALA A 823 -0.98 21.01 -22.81
CA ALA A 823 -0.40 20.96 -21.48
C ALA A 823 -1.38 21.62 -20.52
N PHE A 824 -1.44 21.15 -19.28
CA PHE A 824 -2.32 21.72 -18.26
C PHE A 824 -2.09 23.22 -18.11
N TRP A 825 -3.18 23.98 -18.01
CA TRP A 825 -3.15 25.42 -17.89
C TRP A 825 -2.76 25.88 -16.49
N CYS A 826 -3.27 25.19 -15.47
CA CYS A 826 -3.05 25.56 -14.09
C CYS A 826 -2.86 24.36 -13.16
N LEU A 827 -2.21 24.65 -12.05
CA LEU A 827 -2.18 23.86 -10.85
C LEU A 827 -3.05 24.55 -9.79
N HIS A 828 -3.79 23.79 -9.00
CA HIS A 828 -4.64 24.27 -7.91
C HIS A 828 -4.16 23.62 -6.60
N ASP A 829 -3.73 24.43 -5.64
CA ASP A 829 -3.24 23.99 -4.32
C ASP A 829 -4.36 24.03 -3.28
N GLN A 830 -5.05 22.91 -3.16
CA GLN A 830 -6.21 22.73 -2.32
C GLN A 830 -5.82 22.55 -0.85
N GLU A 831 -6.40 23.38 0.04
CA GLU A 831 -6.26 23.20 1.49
C GLU A 831 -6.80 21.84 1.98
N CYS A 832 -6.19 21.31 3.05
CA CYS A 832 -6.73 20.14 3.76
C CYS A 832 -8.14 20.42 4.29
N ASN A 833 -8.97 19.38 4.30
CA ASN A 833 -10.29 19.37 4.95
C ASN A 833 -11.34 20.21 4.21
N LYS A 834 -11.84 19.69 3.07
CA LYS A 834 -13.11 20.14 2.48
C LYS A 834 -14.28 19.64 3.32
N ASP A 835 -14.48 20.17 4.53
CA ASP A 835 -15.77 20.02 5.18
C ASP A 835 -16.79 20.83 4.37
N LEU A 836 -17.50 20.15 3.45
CA LEU A 836 -18.67 20.67 2.73
C LEU A 836 -19.83 20.81 3.71
N GLY A 837 -19.65 21.69 4.70
CA GLY A 837 -20.52 21.82 5.84
C GLY A 837 -21.86 22.45 5.48
N THR A 838 -22.55 22.94 6.52
CA THR A 838 -23.91 23.50 6.40
C THR A 838 -24.04 24.63 5.36
N ALA A 839 -22.97 25.40 5.12
CA ALA A 839 -22.94 26.47 4.13
C ALA A 839 -23.01 25.95 2.69
N TYR A 840 -22.25 24.91 2.35
CA TYR A 840 -22.31 24.25 1.04
C TYR A 840 -23.70 23.64 0.81
N GLY A 841 -24.20 22.85 1.77
CA GLY A 841 -25.54 22.24 1.67
C GLY A 841 -26.69 23.26 1.62
N LYS A 842 -26.53 24.45 2.22
CA LYS A 842 -27.47 25.57 2.05
C LYS A 842 -27.40 26.14 0.64
N SER A 843 -26.19 26.44 0.14
CA SER A 843 -26.00 26.98 -1.22
C SER A 843 -26.49 26.01 -2.29
N ARG A 844 -26.21 24.71 -2.12
CA ARG A 844 -26.69 23.62 -2.97
C ARG A 844 -28.20 23.57 -3.10
N ARG A 845 -28.93 23.61 -1.98
CA ARG A 845 -30.40 23.62 -1.99
C ARG A 845 -30.96 24.85 -2.71
N ILE A 846 -30.33 26.00 -2.53
CA ILE A 846 -30.69 27.23 -3.23
C ILE A 846 -30.45 27.07 -4.74
N PHE A 847 -29.30 26.52 -5.14
CA PHE A 847 -28.97 26.25 -6.54
C PHE A 847 -29.98 25.31 -7.20
N VAL A 848 -30.25 24.15 -6.58
CA VAL A 848 -31.18 23.16 -7.12
C VAL A 848 -32.59 23.74 -7.27
N GLU A 849 -33.05 24.55 -6.32
CA GLU A 849 -34.38 25.19 -6.42
C GLU A 849 -34.44 26.26 -7.52
N GLU A 850 -33.42 27.12 -7.61
CA GLU A 850 -33.36 28.22 -8.60
C GLU A 850 -33.21 27.73 -10.05
N TYR A 851 -32.44 26.66 -10.26
CA TYR A 851 -32.13 26.10 -11.59
C TYR A 851 -32.85 24.78 -11.87
N LYS A 852 -33.89 24.47 -11.09
CA LYS A 852 -34.64 23.21 -11.19
C LYS A 852 -35.09 22.87 -12.61
N LYS A 853 -35.54 23.86 -13.40
CA LYS A 853 -36.02 23.64 -14.77
C LYS A 853 -34.90 23.30 -15.75
N GLU A 854 -33.71 23.82 -15.51
CA GLU A 854 -32.51 23.53 -16.29
C GLU A 854 -31.94 22.15 -15.94
N LEU A 855 -32.07 21.73 -14.68
CA LEU A 855 -31.66 20.41 -14.19
C LEU A 855 -32.67 19.30 -14.57
N GLU A 856 -33.97 19.58 -14.51
CA GLU A 856 -35.03 18.65 -14.90
C GLU A 856 -35.07 18.50 -16.43
N ARG A 857 -34.60 17.37 -16.96
CA ARG A 857 -34.84 17.05 -18.37
C ARG A 857 -36.08 16.18 -18.58
N LYS A 858 -36.95 16.67 -19.47
CA LYS A 858 -38.02 15.90 -20.12
C LYS A 858 -37.40 14.72 -20.85
N ALA A 859 -37.85 13.51 -20.53
CA ALA A 859 -37.57 12.31 -21.31
C ALA A 859 -37.76 12.61 -22.80
N ARG A 860 -36.68 12.49 -23.58
CA ARG A 860 -36.72 12.45 -25.04
C ARG A 860 -36.42 11.03 -25.48
#